data_AF-A0A9D6SG77-F1
#
_entry.id   AF-A0A9D6SG77-F1
#
_cell.length_a   1.000
_cell.length_b   1.000
_cell.length_c   1.000
_cell.angle_alpha   90.00
_cell.angle_beta   90.00
_cell.angle_gamma   90.00
#
_symmetry.space_group_name_H-M   'P 1'
#
loop_
_entity.id
_entity.type
_entity.pdbx_description
1 polymer ?
#
loop_
_entity_poly.entity_id
_entity_poly.type
_entity_poly.pdbx_seq_one_letter_code
_entity_poly.pdbx_strand_id
1 'polypeptide(L)'
;MHLLKNRIVISILIIICGIYMWEFWVKPITGPIYTEAVADYKHGNYIHSLELLDRAQRIDPNDAAILALAGWNHLKLGDPKTAEEPYFRRAYELAPYVEDITLGYAYAEIALGKHEQARMLLDKLRQAGVDTPDMLVAQGALYRALGRYREAAEQFQQALSRDPANELAAKNLRELLNVSGDLRNIKVEFAPLVRPAQLQVFFRAKGDFFERKAGANWEPVYFAGVTLSSALPGFYPADSAADPAMYTDWINRIGDMGANSIRVYTIMPPAFYRVLLEFNKSRGSRPLYLLQGIGCGDPPRDDMFNGTYYQQCRNNIRQVIDVIHGRGDVAAGNGHAGGVYTTDVSAWVAGFMVGDPWLSHVVTSNNLLHPDIQKYEGAYVEVPAGTATEIFLAQMVNYTAEYEEGTYNWQHPIAFINWPTLDPLRHPTESTLLEEVAIRRAQGERLPTPTGPFDDDDGVSVDPMKLHAREKFAAGYFASYNVTPYYPDFLNHDPRYLAVRDAEGSNPFLGYLQDLKAHHEGMPLVVSEFGIPSALGIAHFSPAGFDEGGKTETQQGQLLARLSRSVRDSGAAGGMIFEWVDQWFRQSWVQRDYEVPADRRVLWTSPMNPGEHFGIMAEDPHGRATHTLSGSAAEWADQKPWYTESKPGPAVPVGDRYDPSRDLKSLFMDSDEAYLYIRLTVGKLDNDNDGQPDWAQTNYLLGLGTAPQVGGLTYLPFIIPIRFPMGMSYAIQLAGPSSARIWIASTYNPFRIAQVEGIPSQTTLSSKLGWRASVSATGTFEAQISEPNRRRYSRDGRYFPPQRYERGILRYGTLTPGSPDYDTLAEWHANLQSNTIDIRIPWSLLGVTDPSSYKIVAGLERDGTVMTTDASGFYAAAFSYRPLDTARTRPIMEQGHPVSDALPDLAGPASLPVNSIKPYRWAGWSVPRYNLRLKDSYAILQKAMPSLTAPPSRAERPAEAGGVRRGAGARAGR
;
A
#
# COMPACT_ATOMS: atom_id res chain seq x y z
N MET A 1 44.74 39.48 -65.92
CA MET A 1 43.56 38.59 -66.08
C MET A 1 43.95 37.10 -65.88
N HIS A 2 44.65 36.77 -64.76
CA HIS A 2 45.11 35.40 -64.47
C HIS A 2 44.82 34.91 -63.03
N LEU A 3 44.21 35.74 -62.18
CA LEU A 3 43.83 35.38 -60.80
C LEU A 3 42.53 34.55 -60.70
N LEU A 4 41.83 34.31 -61.81
CA LEU A 4 40.50 33.68 -61.86
C LEU A 4 40.48 32.18 -62.22
N LYS A 5 41.64 31.50 -62.31
CA LYS A 5 41.70 30.07 -62.70
C LYS A 5 41.86 29.06 -61.56
N ASN A 6 42.07 29.50 -60.32
CA ASN A 6 42.16 28.58 -59.19
C ASN A 6 40.86 28.62 -58.37
N ARG A 7 39.88 27.78 -58.75
CA ARG A 7 38.66 27.53 -57.97
C ARG A 7 38.97 27.24 -56.50
N ILE A 8 40.10 26.56 -56.23
CA ILE A 8 40.59 26.28 -54.88
C ILE A 8 40.92 27.56 -54.10
N VAL A 9 41.56 28.56 -54.73
CA VAL A 9 41.93 29.82 -54.05
C VAL A 9 40.70 30.69 -53.76
N ILE A 10 39.73 30.72 -54.67
CA ILE A 10 38.46 31.43 -54.45
C ILE A 10 37.66 30.76 -53.33
N SER A 11 37.57 29.43 -53.32
CA SER A 11 36.93 28.70 -52.22
C SER A 11 37.64 28.94 -50.88
N ILE A 12 38.97 28.94 -50.86
CA ILE A 12 39.75 29.25 -49.65
C ILE A 12 39.49 30.69 -49.18
N LEU A 13 39.44 31.68 -50.08
CA LEU A 13 39.12 33.07 -49.71
C LEU A 13 37.69 33.24 -49.19
N ILE A 14 36.70 32.55 -49.79
CA ILE A 14 35.32 32.56 -49.31
C ILE A 14 35.24 31.91 -47.92
N ILE A 15 35.95 30.80 -47.70
CA ILE A 15 36.03 30.14 -46.39
C ILE A 15 36.68 31.07 -45.37
N ILE A 16 37.81 31.71 -45.70
CA ILE A 16 38.51 32.64 -44.81
C ILE A 16 37.63 33.86 -44.49
N CYS A 17 36.94 34.45 -45.48
CA CYS A 17 35.99 35.54 -45.25
C CYS A 17 34.79 35.10 -44.40
N GLY A 18 34.29 33.88 -44.60
CA GLY A 18 33.23 33.29 -43.78
C GLY A 18 33.66 33.11 -42.33
N ILE A 19 34.86 32.55 -42.10
CA ILE A 19 35.46 32.41 -40.77
C ILE A 19 35.68 33.79 -40.14
N TYR A 20 36.16 34.77 -40.91
CA TYR A 20 36.37 36.13 -40.42
C TYR A 20 35.07 36.83 -40.02
N MET A 21 34.01 36.71 -40.83
CA MET A 21 32.68 37.19 -40.44
C MET A 21 32.17 36.48 -39.18
N TRP A 22 32.33 35.17 -39.09
CA TRP A 22 31.87 34.41 -37.94
C TRP A 22 32.60 34.81 -36.65
N GLU A 23 33.93 34.89 -36.68
CA GLU A 23 34.77 35.27 -35.52
C GLU A 23 34.57 36.73 -35.08
N PHE A 24 34.44 37.68 -36.02
CA PHE A 24 34.44 39.12 -35.68
C PHE A 24 33.06 39.78 -35.67
N TRP A 25 32.00 39.14 -36.20
CA TRP A 25 30.66 39.74 -36.28
C TRP A 25 29.56 38.90 -35.63
N VAL A 26 29.61 37.56 -35.70
CA VAL A 26 28.56 36.69 -35.15
C VAL A 26 28.82 36.35 -33.68
N LYS A 27 30.01 35.84 -33.34
CA LYS A 27 30.39 35.48 -31.96
C LYS A 27 30.24 36.62 -30.93
N PRO A 28 30.56 37.89 -31.25
CA PRO A 28 30.36 39.00 -30.31
C PRO A 28 28.89 39.26 -29.94
N ILE A 29 27.92 38.77 -30.74
CA ILE A 29 26.49 38.91 -30.49
C ILE A 29 25.94 37.72 -29.70
N THR A 30 26.32 36.49 -30.07
CA THR A 30 25.83 35.27 -29.41
C THR A 30 26.56 34.97 -28.10
N GLY A 31 27.82 35.38 -27.95
CA GLY A 31 28.64 35.11 -26.77
C GLY A 31 28.05 35.57 -25.44
N PRO A 32 27.58 36.82 -25.31
CA PRO A 32 26.91 37.29 -24.08
C PRO A 32 25.62 36.51 -23.77
N ILE A 33 24.79 36.22 -24.78
CA ILE A 33 23.55 35.46 -24.64
C ILE A 33 23.84 34.03 -24.17
N TYR A 34 24.84 33.39 -24.77
CA TYR A 34 25.28 32.05 -24.38
C TYR A 34 25.83 32.04 -22.95
N THR A 35 26.59 33.06 -22.55
CA THR A 35 27.13 33.17 -21.18
C THR A 35 26.01 33.31 -20.15
N GLU A 36 24.98 34.10 -20.45
CA GLU A 36 23.77 34.22 -19.64
C GLU A 36 23.01 32.89 -19.57
N ALA A 37 22.82 32.20 -20.70
CA ALA A 37 22.17 30.90 -20.75
C ALA A 37 22.93 29.83 -19.93
N VAL A 38 24.27 29.86 -19.93
CA VAL A 38 25.10 29.00 -19.07
C VAL A 38 24.91 29.33 -17.60
N ALA A 39 24.82 30.61 -17.25
CA ALA A 39 24.55 31.02 -15.87
C ALA A 39 23.17 30.52 -15.42
N ASP A 40 22.13 30.66 -16.24
CA ASP A 40 20.80 30.15 -15.92
C ASP A 40 20.75 28.63 -15.78
N TYR A 41 21.43 27.91 -16.68
CA TYR A 41 21.56 26.46 -16.57
C TYR A 41 22.18 26.05 -15.23
N LYS A 42 23.25 26.73 -14.79
CA LYS A 42 23.92 26.46 -13.50
C LYS A 42 23.04 26.78 -12.29
N HIS A 43 22.12 27.74 -12.39
CA HIS A 43 21.18 28.07 -11.33
C HIS A 43 19.86 27.25 -11.40
N GLY A 44 19.73 26.33 -12.35
CA GLY A 44 18.53 25.48 -12.51
C GLY A 44 17.38 26.14 -13.27
N ASN A 45 17.59 27.31 -13.88
CA ASN A 45 16.59 28.05 -14.66
C ASN A 45 16.51 27.52 -16.10
N TYR A 46 16.22 26.22 -16.28
CA TYR A 46 16.36 25.55 -17.57
C TYR A 46 15.44 26.12 -18.67
N ILE A 47 14.23 26.53 -18.32
CA ILE A 47 13.28 27.12 -19.27
C ILE A 47 13.80 28.46 -19.80
N HIS A 48 14.28 29.34 -18.91
CA HIS A 48 14.83 30.63 -19.32
C HIS A 48 16.14 30.46 -20.10
N SER A 49 16.98 29.49 -19.73
CA SER A 49 18.16 29.10 -20.51
C SER A 49 17.78 28.70 -21.94
N LEU A 50 16.72 27.90 -22.13
CA LEU A 50 16.22 27.53 -23.46
C LEU A 50 15.70 28.74 -24.27
N GLU A 51 15.01 29.69 -23.63
CA GLU A 51 14.56 30.92 -24.31
C GLU A 51 15.74 31.76 -24.82
N LEU A 52 16.81 31.87 -24.03
CA LEU A 52 18.05 32.53 -24.43
C LEU A 52 18.75 31.77 -25.56
N LEU A 53 18.79 30.44 -25.48
CA LEU A 53 19.40 29.58 -26.51
C LEU A 53 18.64 29.62 -27.83
N ASP A 54 17.30 29.68 -27.83
CA ASP A 54 16.50 29.84 -29.04
C ASP A 54 16.85 31.18 -29.75
N ARG A 55 17.00 32.26 -28.99
CA ARG A 55 17.46 33.55 -29.53
C ARG A 55 18.85 33.45 -30.13
N ALA A 56 19.78 32.77 -29.45
CA ALA A 56 21.15 32.59 -29.93
C ALA A 56 21.18 31.70 -31.19
N GLN A 57 20.37 30.64 -31.25
CA GLN A 57 20.28 29.71 -32.37
C GLN A 57 19.68 30.36 -33.63
N ARG A 58 18.77 31.34 -33.50
CA ARG A 58 18.29 32.12 -34.65
C ARG A 58 19.40 32.96 -35.31
N ILE A 59 20.45 33.29 -34.56
CA ILE A 59 21.59 34.08 -35.03
C ILE A 59 22.70 33.16 -35.56
N ASP A 60 22.99 32.08 -34.83
CA ASP A 60 23.94 31.05 -35.23
C ASP A 60 23.34 29.62 -35.10
N PRO A 61 22.65 29.12 -36.14
CA PRO A 61 21.94 27.85 -36.08
C PRO A 61 22.82 26.60 -35.99
N ASN A 62 24.13 26.72 -36.26
CA ASN A 62 25.08 25.60 -36.29
C ASN A 62 26.24 25.81 -35.30
N ASP A 63 26.08 26.65 -34.27
CA ASP A 63 27.03 26.68 -33.16
C ASP A 63 26.84 25.41 -32.31
N ALA A 64 27.89 24.58 -32.28
CA ALA A 64 27.85 23.30 -31.60
C ALA A 64 27.69 23.45 -30.07
N ALA A 65 28.17 24.53 -29.46
CA ALA A 65 28.05 24.77 -28.02
C ALA A 65 26.63 25.21 -27.64
N ILE A 66 25.99 26.06 -28.46
CA ILE A 66 24.57 26.44 -28.28
C ILE A 66 23.68 25.19 -28.37
N LEU A 67 23.89 24.36 -29.41
CA LEU A 67 23.14 23.12 -29.60
C LEU A 67 23.35 22.15 -28.42
N ALA A 68 24.59 21.99 -27.95
CA ALA A 68 24.90 21.13 -26.82
C ALA A 68 24.22 21.59 -25.52
N LEU A 69 24.27 22.89 -25.21
CA LEU A 69 23.62 23.42 -24.01
C LEU A 69 22.09 23.31 -24.09
N ALA A 70 21.49 23.45 -25.27
CA ALA A 70 20.06 23.18 -25.47
C ALA A 70 19.74 21.71 -25.20
N GLY A 71 20.55 20.78 -25.72
CA GLY A 71 20.43 19.35 -25.43
C GLY A 71 20.49 19.04 -23.92
N TRP A 72 21.43 19.65 -23.19
CA TRP A 72 21.55 19.49 -21.75
C TRP A 72 20.33 20.00 -20.98
N ASN A 73 19.78 21.16 -21.37
CA ASN A 73 18.54 21.67 -20.79
C ASN A 73 17.36 20.72 -21.00
N HIS A 74 17.19 20.17 -22.21
CA HIS A 74 16.15 19.20 -22.50
C HIS A 74 16.31 17.90 -21.68
N LEU A 75 17.53 17.40 -21.48
CA LEU A 75 17.77 16.28 -20.56
C LEU A 75 17.37 16.60 -19.12
N LYS A 76 17.69 17.80 -18.62
CA LYS A 76 17.29 18.24 -17.27
C LYS A 76 15.78 18.39 -17.10
N LEU A 77 15.08 18.70 -18.19
CA LEU A 77 13.62 18.77 -18.25
C LEU A 77 12.95 17.41 -18.52
N GLY A 78 13.72 16.32 -18.64
CA GLY A 78 13.19 14.97 -18.86
C GLY A 78 12.74 14.70 -20.30
N ASP A 79 13.25 15.44 -21.28
CA ASP A 79 12.95 15.28 -22.71
C ASP A 79 14.19 14.78 -23.49
N PRO A 80 14.57 13.49 -23.33
CA PRO A 80 15.74 12.94 -23.98
C PRO A 80 15.58 12.82 -25.49
N LYS A 81 14.34 12.79 -26.00
CA LYS A 81 14.06 12.70 -27.44
C LYS A 81 14.46 13.99 -28.13
N THR A 82 14.01 15.13 -27.62
CA THR A 82 14.39 16.42 -28.17
C THR A 82 15.87 16.71 -27.92
N ALA A 83 16.40 16.29 -26.77
CA ALA A 83 17.83 16.41 -26.47
C ALA A 83 18.69 15.67 -27.50
N GLU A 84 18.33 14.44 -27.89
CA GLU A 84 19.02 13.69 -28.94
C GLU A 84 18.91 14.39 -30.31
N GLU A 85 17.67 14.57 -30.79
CA GLU A 85 17.38 15.19 -32.07
C GLU A 85 16.30 16.27 -31.89
N PRO A 86 16.59 17.54 -32.21
CA PRO A 86 17.64 17.98 -33.14
C PRO A 86 18.99 18.36 -32.52
N TYR A 87 19.19 18.27 -31.20
CA TYR A 87 20.31 18.95 -30.55
C TYR A 87 21.64 18.18 -30.53
N PHE A 88 21.78 17.13 -29.71
CA PHE A 88 23.07 16.46 -29.49
C PHE A 88 23.60 15.76 -30.74
N ARG A 89 22.73 15.10 -31.51
CA ARG A 89 23.13 14.46 -32.77
C ARG A 89 23.71 15.49 -33.74
N ARG A 90 23.06 16.66 -33.86
CA ARG A 90 23.52 17.74 -34.74
C ARG A 90 24.82 18.37 -34.24
N ALA A 91 24.92 18.64 -32.93
CA ALA A 91 26.14 19.14 -32.31
C ALA A 91 27.32 18.18 -32.54
N TYR A 92 27.09 16.87 -32.42
CA TYR A 92 28.08 15.82 -32.65
C TYR A 92 28.52 15.73 -34.13
N GLU A 93 27.59 15.90 -35.09
CA GLU A 93 27.94 15.99 -36.52
C GLU A 93 28.85 17.18 -36.83
N LEU A 94 28.65 18.31 -36.14
CA LEU A 94 29.41 19.55 -36.33
C LEU A 94 30.77 19.51 -35.65
N ALA A 95 30.86 18.93 -34.45
CA ALA A 95 32.06 18.92 -33.63
C ALA A 95 32.27 17.56 -32.90
N PRO A 96 32.58 16.46 -33.65
CA PRO A 96 32.62 15.09 -33.12
C PRO A 96 33.80 14.76 -32.19
N TYR A 97 34.68 15.73 -31.94
CA TYR A 97 35.88 15.61 -31.08
C TYR A 97 35.74 16.39 -29.77
N VAL A 98 34.61 17.08 -29.55
CA VAL A 98 34.33 17.77 -28.30
C VAL A 98 33.76 16.77 -27.31
N GLU A 99 34.44 16.63 -26.16
CA GLU A 99 34.10 15.68 -25.10
C GLU A 99 32.67 15.88 -24.61
N ASP A 100 32.31 17.11 -24.21
CA ASP A 100 31.00 17.44 -23.65
C ASP A 100 29.83 17.08 -24.58
N ILE A 101 30.00 17.33 -25.89
CA ILE A 101 28.98 17.00 -26.91
C ILE A 101 28.77 15.50 -27.02
N THR A 102 29.88 14.75 -27.08
CA THR A 102 29.84 13.29 -27.20
C THR A 102 29.25 12.66 -25.94
N LEU A 103 29.58 13.21 -24.77
CA LEU A 103 29.07 12.78 -23.48
C LEU A 103 27.57 13.06 -23.34
N GLY A 104 27.12 14.27 -23.67
CA GLY A 104 25.70 14.64 -23.68
C GLY A 104 24.89 13.78 -24.65
N TYR A 105 25.44 13.48 -25.83
CA TYR A 105 24.82 12.55 -26.77
C TYR A 105 24.70 11.14 -26.19
N ALA A 106 25.75 10.63 -25.54
CA ALA A 106 25.71 9.34 -24.87
C ALA A 106 24.63 9.29 -23.77
N TYR A 107 24.47 10.35 -22.96
CA TYR A 107 23.40 10.41 -21.95
C TYR A 107 22.01 10.40 -22.57
N ALA A 108 21.78 11.12 -23.67
CA ALA A 108 20.51 11.08 -24.38
C ALA A 108 20.19 9.68 -24.91
N GLU A 109 21.19 9.01 -25.50
CA GLU A 109 21.04 7.62 -25.98
C GLU A 109 20.79 6.62 -24.84
N ILE A 110 21.42 6.80 -23.67
CA ILE A 110 21.12 6.01 -22.45
C ILE A 110 19.66 6.20 -22.04
N ALA A 111 19.20 7.45 -21.95
CA ALA A 111 17.83 7.78 -21.54
C ALA A 111 16.77 7.30 -22.55
N LEU A 112 17.13 7.16 -23.82
CA LEU A 112 16.29 6.58 -24.87
C LEU A 112 16.34 5.04 -24.94
N GLY A 113 17.13 4.38 -24.09
CA GLY A 113 17.29 2.92 -24.11
C GLY A 113 18.17 2.40 -25.26
N LYS A 114 18.84 3.28 -26.01
CA LYS A 114 19.69 2.94 -27.15
C LYS A 114 21.12 2.59 -26.69
N HIS A 115 21.24 1.56 -25.87
CA HIS A 115 22.47 1.25 -25.12
C HIS A 115 23.70 0.96 -26.01
N GLU A 116 23.53 0.34 -27.17
CA GLU A 116 24.63 0.06 -28.10
C GLU A 116 25.25 1.33 -28.67
N GLN A 117 24.42 2.31 -29.02
CA GLN A 117 24.88 3.59 -29.54
C GLN A 117 25.60 4.39 -28.43
N ALA A 118 25.03 4.43 -27.22
CA ALA A 118 25.69 5.02 -26.06
C ALA A 118 27.06 4.37 -25.79
N ARG A 119 27.14 3.03 -25.84
CA ARG A 119 28.39 2.28 -25.67
C ARG A 119 29.43 2.66 -26.71
N MET A 120 29.06 2.75 -27.98
CA MET A 120 29.97 3.17 -29.06
C MET A 120 30.52 4.59 -28.84
N LEU A 121 29.68 5.53 -28.40
CA LEU A 121 30.10 6.91 -28.11
C LEU A 121 31.10 6.97 -26.95
N LEU A 122 30.81 6.25 -25.85
CA LEU A 122 31.71 6.19 -24.68
C LEU A 122 33.02 5.45 -24.99
N ASP A 123 32.98 4.38 -25.79
CA ASP A 123 34.17 3.65 -26.23
C ASP A 123 35.09 4.56 -27.07
N LYS A 124 34.51 5.45 -27.89
CA LYS A 124 35.27 6.42 -28.70
C LYS A 124 35.98 7.46 -27.83
N LEU A 125 35.32 7.99 -26.80
CA LEU A 125 35.96 8.89 -25.82
C LEU A 125 37.12 8.19 -25.10
N ARG A 126 36.92 6.95 -24.65
CA ARG A 126 37.97 6.15 -24.01
C ARG A 126 39.16 5.90 -24.94
N GLN A 127 38.92 5.58 -26.21
CA GLN A 127 39.99 5.39 -27.21
C GLN A 127 40.77 6.68 -27.48
N ALA A 128 40.13 7.85 -27.34
CA ALA A 128 40.78 9.16 -27.40
C ALA A 128 41.56 9.52 -26.12
N GLY A 129 41.60 8.63 -25.12
CA GLY A 129 42.30 8.85 -23.86
C GLY A 129 41.57 9.76 -22.87
N VAL A 130 40.26 9.99 -23.07
CA VAL A 130 39.44 10.75 -22.13
C VAL A 130 39.21 9.92 -20.88
N ASP A 131 39.68 10.44 -19.74
CA ASP A 131 39.62 9.77 -18.44
C ASP A 131 39.22 10.74 -17.32
N THR A 132 38.03 11.34 -17.47
CA THR A 132 37.45 12.34 -16.58
C THR A 132 36.42 11.73 -15.62
N PRO A 133 36.13 12.36 -14.46
CA PRO A 133 35.05 11.91 -13.58
C PRO A 133 33.70 11.80 -14.30
N ASP A 134 33.36 12.74 -15.18
CA ASP A 134 32.08 12.75 -15.90
C ASP A 134 31.95 11.60 -16.91
N MET A 135 33.06 11.18 -17.52
CA MET A 135 33.13 9.98 -18.36
C MET A 135 32.87 8.71 -17.53
N LEU A 136 33.45 8.60 -16.33
CA LEU A 136 33.18 7.49 -15.40
C LEU A 136 31.72 7.48 -14.96
N VAL A 137 31.13 8.64 -14.67
CA VAL A 137 29.70 8.74 -14.34
C VAL A 137 28.81 8.30 -15.50
N ALA A 138 29.15 8.65 -16.75
CA ALA A 138 28.38 8.22 -17.91
C ALA A 138 28.50 6.71 -18.16
N GLN A 139 29.70 6.12 -17.96
CA GLN A 139 29.87 4.66 -17.99
C GLN A 139 29.05 3.98 -16.88
N GLY A 140 29.06 4.54 -15.67
CA GLY A 140 28.25 4.07 -14.56
C GLY A 140 26.74 4.13 -14.87
N ALA A 141 26.27 5.22 -15.49
CA ALA A 141 24.89 5.38 -15.92
C ALA A 141 24.50 4.36 -17.00
N LEU A 142 25.40 4.07 -17.96
CA LEU A 142 25.17 3.03 -18.97
C LEU A 142 25.10 1.63 -18.33
N TYR A 143 26.03 1.29 -17.43
CA TYR A 143 25.99 0.02 -16.72
C TYR A 143 24.72 -0.13 -15.88
N ARG A 144 24.29 0.94 -15.20
CA ARG A 144 23.02 0.97 -14.48
C ARG A 144 21.84 0.73 -15.43
N ALA A 145 21.79 1.39 -16.58
CA ALA A 145 20.73 1.17 -17.57
C ALA A 145 20.71 -0.27 -18.12
N LEU A 146 21.87 -0.95 -18.15
CA LEU A 146 22.02 -2.35 -18.54
C LEU A 146 21.74 -3.34 -17.40
N GLY A 147 21.38 -2.88 -16.19
CA GLY A 147 21.16 -3.74 -15.01
C GLY A 147 22.44 -4.31 -14.38
N ARG A 148 23.61 -3.76 -14.74
CA ARG A 148 24.94 -4.14 -14.24
C ARG A 148 25.34 -3.21 -13.09
N TYR A 149 24.69 -3.36 -11.94
CA TYR A 149 24.79 -2.35 -10.88
C TYR A 149 26.11 -2.40 -10.14
N ARG A 150 26.75 -3.57 -10.07
CA ARG A 150 28.10 -3.70 -9.52
C ARG A 150 29.09 -2.87 -10.33
N GLU A 151 29.17 -3.07 -11.65
CA GLU A 151 30.08 -2.29 -12.49
C GLU A 151 29.73 -0.81 -12.45
N ALA A 152 28.44 -0.46 -12.40
CA ALA A 152 28.01 0.92 -12.22
C ALA A 152 28.56 1.55 -10.93
N ALA A 153 28.40 0.86 -9.80
CA ALA A 153 28.88 1.31 -8.50
C ALA A 153 30.42 1.42 -8.47
N GLU A 154 31.15 0.51 -9.12
CA GLU A 154 32.60 0.60 -9.28
C GLU A 154 33.00 1.87 -10.07
N GLN A 155 32.29 2.20 -11.16
CA GLN A 155 32.56 3.45 -11.91
C GLN A 155 32.25 4.70 -11.09
N PHE A 156 31.13 4.76 -10.38
CA PHE A 156 30.79 5.90 -9.54
C PHE A 156 31.78 6.08 -8.37
N GLN A 157 32.24 4.98 -7.77
CA GLN A 157 33.27 5.03 -6.75
C GLN A 157 34.60 5.56 -7.30
N GLN A 158 35.01 5.12 -8.49
CA GLN A 158 36.19 5.65 -9.16
C GLN A 158 36.03 7.15 -9.48
N ALA A 159 34.85 7.59 -9.94
CA ALA A 159 34.58 9.00 -10.17
C ALA A 159 34.75 9.82 -8.89
N LEU A 160 34.20 9.36 -7.76
CA LEU A 160 34.33 10.02 -6.45
C LEU A 160 35.75 10.01 -5.89
N SER A 161 36.56 9.01 -6.24
CA SER A 161 37.97 8.98 -5.84
C SER A 161 38.80 10.08 -6.51
N ARG A 162 38.36 10.55 -7.70
CA ARG A 162 39.00 11.61 -8.49
C ARG A 162 38.39 12.98 -8.21
N ASP A 163 37.08 13.03 -8.04
CA ASP A 163 36.32 14.22 -7.67
C ASP A 163 35.33 13.90 -6.54
N PRO A 164 35.73 14.09 -5.27
CA PRO A 164 34.87 13.85 -4.12
C PRO A 164 33.62 14.75 -4.06
N ALA A 165 33.59 15.84 -4.82
CA ALA A 165 32.47 16.77 -4.88
C ALA A 165 31.47 16.44 -6.01
N ASN A 166 31.68 15.37 -6.77
CA ASN A 166 30.79 14.97 -7.86
C ASN A 166 29.43 14.48 -7.31
N GLU A 167 28.45 15.38 -7.27
CA GLU A 167 27.13 15.12 -6.70
C GLU A 167 26.38 14.01 -7.43
N LEU A 168 26.55 13.90 -8.75
CA LEU A 168 25.86 12.90 -9.56
C LEU A 168 26.40 11.49 -9.28
N ALA A 169 27.72 11.32 -9.20
CA ALA A 169 28.35 10.07 -8.78
C ALA A 169 27.92 9.69 -7.36
N ALA A 170 27.95 10.66 -6.43
CA ALA A 170 27.55 10.45 -5.04
C ALA A 170 26.08 10.03 -4.91
N LYS A 171 25.17 10.70 -5.64
CA LYS A 171 23.74 10.36 -5.68
C LYS A 171 23.54 8.93 -6.19
N ASN A 172 24.09 8.60 -7.35
CA ASN A 172 23.92 7.28 -7.95
C ASN A 172 24.52 6.16 -7.06
N LEU A 173 25.69 6.37 -6.47
CA LEU A 173 26.31 5.37 -5.60
C LEU A 173 25.51 5.17 -4.30
N ARG A 174 24.98 6.25 -3.71
CA ARG A 174 24.09 6.16 -2.53
C ARG A 174 22.83 5.37 -2.81
N GLU A 175 22.22 5.59 -3.99
CA GLU A 175 21.03 4.83 -4.41
C GLU A 175 21.35 3.35 -4.56
N LEU A 176 22.42 2.99 -5.27
CA LEU A 176 22.79 1.59 -5.52
C LEU A 176 23.19 0.80 -4.26
N LEU A 177 23.88 1.45 -3.31
CA LEU A 177 24.31 0.81 -2.05
C LEU A 177 23.31 1.00 -0.91
N ASN A 178 22.31 1.84 -1.14
CA ASN A 178 21.31 2.27 -0.19
C ASN A 178 21.92 2.67 1.17
N VAL A 179 22.67 3.76 1.18
CA VAL A 179 23.47 4.26 2.31
C VAL A 179 23.27 5.76 2.50
N SER A 180 23.27 6.20 3.77
CA SER A 180 23.33 7.59 4.15
C SER A 180 24.75 7.92 4.64
N GLY A 181 25.20 9.16 4.43
CA GLY A 181 26.50 9.64 4.90
C GLY A 181 27.67 9.53 3.91
N ASP A 182 28.86 9.31 4.45
CA ASP A 182 30.15 9.40 3.75
C ASP A 182 30.45 8.11 2.95
N LEU A 183 30.58 8.26 1.64
CA LEU A 183 30.83 7.17 0.70
C LEU A 183 32.30 6.72 0.66
N ARG A 184 33.24 7.50 1.22
CA ARG A 184 34.69 7.27 1.06
C ARG A 184 35.19 5.94 1.64
N ASN A 185 34.48 5.41 2.63
CA ASN A 185 34.86 4.18 3.32
C ASN A 185 34.05 2.94 2.90
N ILE A 186 33.10 3.10 1.96
CA ILE A 186 32.20 2.02 1.57
C ILE A 186 32.87 1.20 0.47
N LYS A 187 33.08 -0.09 0.71
CA LYS A 187 33.64 -1.00 -0.28
C LYS A 187 32.51 -1.60 -1.13
N VAL A 188 32.64 -1.49 -2.45
CA VAL A 188 31.73 -2.10 -3.44
C VAL A 188 32.17 -3.55 -3.78
N GLU A 189 33.29 -4.01 -3.22
CA GLU A 189 33.85 -5.32 -3.52
C GLU A 189 33.10 -6.47 -2.83
N PHE A 190 32.66 -7.45 -3.61
CA PHE A 190 32.25 -8.74 -3.06
C PHE A 190 33.46 -9.48 -2.51
N ALA A 191 33.34 -10.02 -1.30
CA ALA A 191 34.31 -10.98 -0.80
C ALA A 191 34.44 -12.16 -1.79
N PRO A 192 35.65 -12.75 -1.94
CA PRO A 192 35.82 -13.97 -2.71
C PRO A 192 34.83 -15.04 -2.22
N LEU A 193 34.18 -15.73 -3.15
CA LEU A 193 33.26 -16.81 -2.79
C LEU A 193 34.06 -17.95 -2.16
N VAL A 194 33.90 -18.15 -0.85
CA VAL A 194 34.49 -19.27 -0.11
C VAL A 194 33.40 -20.30 0.12
N ARG A 195 33.45 -21.39 -0.66
CA ARG A 195 32.55 -22.53 -0.50
C ARG A 195 33.05 -23.39 0.66
N PRO A 196 32.33 -23.53 1.79
CA PRO A 196 32.79 -24.34 2.92
C PRO A 196 32.99 -25.80 2.52
N ALA A 197 33.97 -26.49 3.11
CA ALA A 197 34.23 -27.90 2.78
C ALA A 197 33.11 -28.85 3.26
N GLN A 198 32.39 -28.46 4.32
CA GLN A 198 31.24 -29.18 4.85
C GLN A 198 29.96 -28.37 4.62
N LEU A 199 28.88 -29.07 4.30
CA LEU A 199 27.55 -28.48 4.14
C LEU A 199 27.17 -27.66 5.39
N GLN A 200 26.80 -26.41 5.19
CA GLN A 200 26.33 -25.54 6.27
C GLN A 200 24.80 -25.60 6.35
N VAL A 201 24.31 -25.92 7.55
CA VAL A 201 22.87 -25.92 7.89
C VAL A 201 22.74 -25.31 9.29
N PHE A 202 22.06 -24.18 9.40
CA PHE A 202 21.84 -23.46 10.67
C PHE A 202 20.42 -23.61 11.21
N PHE A 203 19.47 -23.87 10.32
CA PHE A 203 18.08 -24.18 10.65
C PHE A 203 17.66 -25.43 9.92
N ARG A 204 16.80 -26.24 10.53
CA ARG A 204 16.15 -27.35 9.85
C ARG A 204 14.69 -27.51 10.26
N ALA A 205 13.85 -27.85 9.29
CA ALA A 205 12.50 -28.32 9.51
C ALA A 205 12.55 -29.80 9.91
N LYS A 206 12.06 -30.15 11.10
CA LYS A 206 12.12 -31.53 11.60
C LYS A 206 10.92 -31.86 12.49
N GLY A 207 10.14 -32.86 12.07
CA GLY A 207 8.88 -33.18 12.76
C GLY A 207 7.94 -31.98 12.69
N ASP A 208 7.31 -31.61 13.81
CA ASP A 208 6.34 -30.52 13.84
C ASP A 208 6.95 -29.11 14.01
N PHE A 209 8.26 -28.99 14.22
CA PHE A 209 8.91 -27.71 14.56
C PHE A 209 10.21 -27.47 13.80
N PHE A 210 10.74 -26.26 13.95
CA PHE A 210 12.09 -25.91 13.51
C PHE A 210 13.09 -26.18 14.62
N GLU A 211 14.31 -26.53 14.23
CA GLU A 211 15.47 -26.55 15.10
C GLU A 211 16.55 -25.59 14.58
N ARG A 212 17.17 -24.84 15.49
CA ARG A 212 18.36 -24.02 15.23
C ARG A 212 19.61 -24.74 15.74
N LYS A 213 20.71 -24.60 15.00
CA LYS A 213 22.03 -25.09 15.42
C LYS A 213 22.63 -24.21 16.51
N ALA A 214 22.95 -24.80 17.65
CA ALA A 214 23.61 -24.19 18.80
C ALA A 214 24.89 -24.98 19.12
N GLY A 215 26.02 -24.57 18.53
CA GLY A 215 27.27 -25.33 18.58
C GLY A 215 27.12 -26.69 17.86
N ALA A 216 27.32 -27.78 18.59
CA ALA A 216 27.11 -29.15 18.08
C ALA A 216 25.67 -29.66 18.26
N ASN A 217 24.84 -28.93 19.03
CA ASN A 217 23.49 -29.35 19.38
C ASN A 217 22.45 -28.66 18.51
N TRP A 218 21.23 -29.23 18.49
CA TRP A 218 20.06 -28.66 17.87
C TRP A 218 19.06 -28.27 18.96
N GLU A 219 18.52 -27.06 18.87
CA GLU A 219 17.56 -26.52 19.83
C GLU A 219 16.27 -26.12 19.11
N PRO A 220 15.08 -26.44 19.66
CA PRO A 220 13.83 -26.09 19.02
C PRO A 220 13.62 -24.57 19.03
N VAL A 221 13.05 -24.05 17.95
CA VAL A 221 12.71 -22.64 17.80
C VAL A 221 11.26 -22.49 17.38
N TYR A 222 10.56 -21.54 18.00
CA TYR A 222 9.24 -21.08 17.60
C TYR A 222 9.38 -19.66 17.08
N PHE A 223 8.86 -19.37 15.89
CA PHE A 223 8.94 -18.04 15.31
C PHE A 223 7.72 -17.19 15.70
N ALA A 224 7.95 -16.04 16.32
CA ALA A 224 6.90 -15.04 16.57
C ALA A 224 7.44 -13.68 16.12
N GLY A 225 6.83 -13.16 15.05
CA GLY A 225 7.38 -12.02 14.34
C GLY A 225 6.34 -11.15 13.68
N VAL A 226 6.83 -10.28 12.80
CA VAL A 226 6.03 -9.38 11.96
C VAL A 226 6.42 -9.56 10.50
N THR A 227 5.48 -9.28 9.60
CA THR A 227 5.83 -9.04 8.20
C THR A 227 6.30 -7.60 8.01
N LEU A 228 7.16 -7.39 7.01
CA LEU A 228 7.71 -6.09 6.67
C LEU A 228 7.77 -5.91 5.14
N SER A 229 7.38 -4.73 4.68
CA SER A 229 7.60 -4.24 3.31
C SER A 229 8.24 -2.85 3.35
N SER A 230 8.77 -2.41 2.21
CA SER A 230 9.49 -1.14 2.07
C SER A 230 8.60 0.05 1.72
N ALA A 231 7.32 -0.15 1.39
CA ALA A 231 6.44 0.93 0.94
C ALA A 231 6.23 2.01 2.01
N LEU A 232 6.27 3.27 1.57
CA LEU A 232 5.95 4.47 2.35
C LEU A 232 4.89 5.28 1.58
N PRO A 233 4.21 6.26 2.23
CA PRO A 233 3.23 7.11 1.55
C PRO A 233 3.84 7.81 0.33
N GLY A 234 3.15 7.74 -0.80
CA GLY A 234 3.60 8.24 -2.09
C GLY A 234 4.37 7.24 -2.95
N PHE A 235 4.65 6.02 -2.46
CA PHE A 235 5.45 5.02 -3.17
C PHE A 235 4.80 3.63 -3.16
N TYR A 236 4.96 2.90 -4.26
CA TYR A 236 4.78 1.45 -4.26
C TYR A 236 6.00 0.75 -3.62
N PRO A 237 5.88 -0.51 -3.16
CA PRO A 237 7.00 -1.23 -2.53
C PRO A 237 8.31 -1.20 -3.32
N ALA A 238 8.24 -1.29 -4.65
CA ALA A 238 9.42 -1.27 -5.54
C ALA A 238 10.07 0.11 -5.68
N ASP A 239 9.32 1.18 -5.45
CA ASP A 239 9.72 2.56 -5.71
C ASP A 239 10.16 3.31 -4.44
N SER A 240 10.00 2.69 -3.27
CA SER A 240 10.13 3.39 -1.99
C SER A 240 11.56 3.83 -1.68
N ALA A 241 11.69 5.08 -1.23
CA ALA A 241 12.94 5.66 -0.77
C ALA A 241 13.40 4.99 0.53
N ALA A 242 14.53 4.30 0.45
CA ALA A 242 15.04 3.50 1.54
C ALA A 242 16.03 4.31 2.39
N ASP A 243 15.56 5.01 3.43
CA ASP A 243 16.46 5.62 4.40
C ASP A 243 17.03 4.53 5.34
N PRO A 244 18.36 4.32 5.41
CA PRO A 244 18.96 3.37 6.34
C PRO A 244 18.64 3.66 7.81
N ALA A 245 18.44 4.93 8.18
CA ALA A 245 18.10 5.30 9.56
C ALA A 245 16.70 4.78 9.94
N MET A 246 15.77 4.77 8.99
CA MET A 246 14.43 4.20 9.17
C MET A 246 14.49 2.70 9.46
N TYR A 247 15.23 1.92 8.67
CA TYR A 247 15.38 0.48 8.94
C TYR A 247 16.06 0.20 10.28
N THR A 248 17.00 1.06 10.69
CA THR A 248 17.63 0.98 12.02
C THR A 248 16.60 1.16 13.12
N ASP A 249 15.76 2.19 13.04
CA ASP A 249 14.67 2.41 14.01
C ASP A 249 13.68 1.24 14.01
N TRP A 250 13.22 0.80 12.84
CA TRP A 250 12.27 -0.30 12.70
C TRP A 250 12.78 -1.61 13.27
N ILE A 251 13.97 -2.07 12.87
CA ILE A 251 14.55 -3.34 13.34
C ILE A 251 14.78 -3.30 14.85
N ASN A 252 15.24 -2.16 15.40
CA ASN A 252 15.38 -1.99 16.85
C ASN A 252 14.03 -2.12 17.57
N ARG A 253 12.99 -1.43 17.11
CA ARG A 253 11.65 -1.48 17.74
C ARG A 253 11.00 -2.86 17.60
N ILE A 254 11.14 -3.53 16.46
CA ILE A 254 10.67 -4.92 16.29
C ILE A 254 11.34 -5.81 17.34
N GLY A 255 12.66 -5.68 17.50
CA GLY A 255 13.41 -6.40 18.51
C GLY A 255 13.00 -6.03 19.94
N ASP A 256 12.73 -4.76 20.24
CA ASP A 256 12.34 -4.25 21.56
C ASP A 256 10.90 -4.63 21.93
N MET A 257 10.04 -4.86 20.93
CA MET A 257 8.72 -5.47 21.12
C MET A 257 8.84 -6.93 21.62
N GLY A 258 9.99 -7.58 21.42
CA GLY A 258 10.24 -8.95 21.84
C GLY A 258 9.98 -9.99 20.74
N ALA A 259 9.80 -9.57 19.48
CA ALA A 259 9.77 -10.47 18.33
C ALA A 259 11.13 -11.14 18.13
N ASN A 260 11.14 -12.35 17.55
CA ASN A 260 12.37 -13.07 17.21
C ASN A 260 12.52 -13.33 15.70
N SER A 261 11.55 -12.90 14.88
CA SER A 261 11.59 -13.08 13.44
C SER A 261 10.98 -11.90 12.67
N ILE A 262 11.46 -11.71 11.45
CA ILE A 262 10.90 -10.82 10.44
C ILE A 262 10.64 -11.66 9.18
N ARG A 263 9.47 -11.49 8.56
CA ARG A 263 9.19 -12.01 7.22
C ARG A 263 9.15 -10.87 6.21
N VAL A 264 9.81 -11.07 5.08
CA VAL A 264 9.76 -10.13 3.94
C VAL A 264 9.24 -10.88 2.71
N TYR A 265 8.55 -10.16 1.83
CA TYR A 265 7.90 -10.74 0.64
C TYR A 265 8.87 -11.03 -0.50
N THR A 266 9.93 -10.23 -0.58
CA THR A 266 10.82 -10.15 -1.73
C THR A 266 12.14 -9.49 -1.33
N ILE A 267 12.97 -9.12 -2.30
CA ILE A 267 14.23 -8.42 -2.07
C ILE A 267 13.96 -7.02 -1.52
N MET A 268 14.34 -6.81 -0.25
CA MET A 268 14.36 -5.50 0.41
C MET A 268 15.58 -4.66 -0.03
N PRO A 269 15.58 -3.33 0.15
CA PRO A 269 16.75 -2.49 -0.14
C PRO A 269 18.03 -2.92 0.62
N PRO A 270 19.24 -2.70 0.07
CA PRO A 270 20.49 -3.14 0.70
C PRO A 270 20.69 -2.71 2.16
N ALA A 271 20.13 -1.55 2.58
CA ALA A 271 20.21 -1.11 3.97
C ALA A 271 19.55 -2.09 4.94
N PHE A 272 18.43 -2.71 4.57
CA PHE A 272 17.71 -3.63 5.44
C PHE A 272 18.61 -4.78 5.91
N TYR A 273 19.29 -5.45 4.96
CA TYR A 273 20.17 -6.58 5.28
C TYR A 273 21.40 -6.17 6.10
N ARG A 274 21.98 -5.00 5.79
CA ARG A 274 23.11 -4.45 6.55
C ARG A 274 22.71 -4.16 8.00
N VAL A 275 21.59 -3.48 8.19
CA VAL A 275 21.07 -3.15 9.53
C VAL A 275 20.69 -4.42 10.29
N LEU A 276 20.08 -5.42 9.64
CA LEU A 276 19.76 -6.70 10.29
C LEU A 276 21.04 -7.40 10.79
N LEU A 277 22.11 -7.40 9.99
CA LEU A 277 23.40 -7.97 10.40
C LEU A 277 24.00 -7.21 11.58
N GLU A 278 24.02 -5.87 11.53
CA GLU A 278 24.54 -5.00 12.59
C GLU A 278 23.76 -5.19 13.90
N PHE A 279 22.44 -5.27 13.81
CA PHE A 279 21.55 -5.57 14.92
C PHE A 279 21.86 -6.93 15.55
N ASN A 280 21.92 -8.00 14.75
CA ASN A 280 22.19 -9.34 15.27
C ASN A 280 23.59 -9.49 15.87
N LYS A 281 24.60 -8.80 15.32
CA LYS A 281 25.95 -8.78 15.90
C LYS A 281 26.02 -8.03 17.23
N SER A 282 25.24 -6.96 17.40
CA SER A 282 25.28 -6.12 18.60
C SER A 282 24.43 -6.66 19.76
N ARG A 283 23.31 -7.35 19.49
CA ARG A 283 22.38 -7.83 20.54
C ARG A 283 22.74 -9.17 21.19
N GLY A 284 23.69 -9.93 20.65
CA GLY A 284 24.13 -11.20 21.22
C GLY A 284 23.04 -12.29 21.23
N SER A 285 22.42 -12.56 22.38
CA SER A 285 21.57 -13.74 22.60
C SER A 285 20.11 -13.61 22.15
N ARG A 286 19.69 -12.47 21.58
CA ARG A 286 18.32 -12.22 21.10
C ARG A 286 18.31 -11.71 19.64
N PRO A 287 18.72 -12.54 18.68
CA PRO A 287 18.70 -12.16 17.28
C PRO A 287 17.27 -12.10 16.72
N LEU A 288 17.12 -11.40 15.60
CA LEU A 288 15.97 -11.48 14.71
C LEU A 288 16.34 -12.39 13.53
N TYR A 289 15.54 -13.43 13.30
CA TYR A 289 15.69 -14.33 12.17
C TYR A 289 14.86 -13.86 10.97
N LEU A 290 15.36 -14.10 9.77
CA LEU A 290 14.69 -13.73 8.53
C LEU A 290 14.00 -14.92 7.89
N LEU A 291 12.70 -14.79 7.59
CA LEU A 291 12.01 -15.64 6.63
C LEU A 291 11.90 -14.88 5.31
N GLN A 292 12.64 -15.34 4.30
CA GLN A 292 12.83 -14.62 3.06
C GLN A 292 11.85 -15.13 1.98
N GLY A 293 10.93 -14.26 1.56
CA GLY A 293 10.05 -14.52 0.42
C GLY A 293 10.77 -14.42 -0.92
N ILE A 294 10.29 -15.21 -1.88
CA ILE A 294 10.74 -15.25 -3.28
C ILE A 294 9.50 -15.18 -4.17
N GLY A 295 9.11 -13.96 -4.57
CA GLY A 295 7.99 -13.75 -5.48
C GLY A 295 8.30 -14.26 -6.89
N CYS A 296 7.29 -14.86 -7.53
CA CYS A 296 7.36 -15.32 -8.92
C CYS A 296 6.40 -14.55 -9.84
N GLY A 297 5.47 -13.78 -9.27
CA GLY A 297 4.47 -13.02 -10.00
C GLY A 297 3.41 -13.91 -10.65
N ASP A 298 2.52 -13.28 -11.43
CA ASP A 298 1.41 -13.97 -12.06
C ASP A 298 1.84 -14.67 -13.37
N PRO A 299 1.50 -15.96 -13.54
CA PRO A 299 1.80 -16.68 -14.77
C PRO A 299 0.95 -16.15 -15.94
N PRO A 300 1.56 -15.93 -17.12
CA PRO A 300 0.82 -15.46 -18.28
C PRO A 300 -0.19 -16.54 -18.73
N ARG A 301 -1.46 -16.16 -18.84
CA ARG A 301 -2.57 -17.06 -19.21
C ARG A 301 -2.68 -18.28 -18.27
N ASP A 302 -2.36 -18.09 -17.00
CA ASP A 302 -2.42 -19.10 -15.96
C ASP A 302 -1.50 -20.32 -16.18
N ASP A 303 -0.52 -20.21 -17.08
CA ASP A 303 0.41 -21.29 -17.41
C ASP A 303 1.72 -21.15 -16.62
N MET A 304 1.86 -21.91 -15.52
CA MET A 304 3.06 -21.90 -14.69
C MET A 304 4.28 -22.53 -15.38
N PHE A 305 4.07 -23.34 -16.42
CA PHE A 305 5.15 -23.92 -17.24
C PHE A 305 5.44 -23.09 -18.50
N ASN A 306 4.86 -21.90 -18.64
CA ASN A 306 5.27 -20.95 -19.65
C ASN A 306 6.78 -20.70 -19.54
N GLY A 307 7.52 -20.90 -20.64
CA GLY A 307 8.99 -20.91 -20.60
C GLY A 307 9.62 -19.62 -20.07
N THR A 308 9.04 -18.46 -20.36
CA THR A 308 9.53 -17.18 -19.85
C THR A 308 9.26 -17.04 -18.35
N TYR A 309 8.04 -17.34 -17.92
CA TYR A 309 7.64 -17.28 -16.51
C TYR A 309 8.45 -18.25 -15.64
N TYR A 310 8.58 -19.51 -16.09
CA TYR A 310 9.35 -20.54 -15.41
C TYR A 310 10.80 -20.13 -15.19
N GLN A 311 11.45 -19.55 -16.21
CA GLN A 311 12.82 -19.06 -16.09
C GLN A 311 12.91 -17.78 -15.23
N GLN A 312 11.90 -16.92 -15.27
CA GLN A 312 11.84 -15.74 -14.40
C GLN A 312 11.77 -16.13 -12.93
N CYS A 313 10.89 -17.05 -12.54
CA CYS A 313 10.79 -17.54 -11.15
C CYS A 313 12.13 -18.15 -10.68
N ARG A 314 12.81 -18.93 -11.53
CA ARG A 314 14.18 -19.42 -11.25
C ARG A 314 15.21 -18.31 -11.12
N ASN A 315 15.16 -17.29 -11.97
CA ASN A 315 16.05 -16.13 -11.85
C ASN A 315 15.82 -15.35 -10.56
N ASN A 316 14.56 -15.21 -10.12
CA ASN A 316 14.22 -14.57 -8.85
C ASN A 316 14.78 -15.38 -7.67
N ILE A 317 14.63 -16.72 -7.68
CA ILE A 317 15.25 -17.62 -6.69
C ILE A 317 16.76 -17.39 -6.63
N ARG A 318 17.42 -17.35 -7.78
CA ARG A 318 18.87 -17.12 -7.89
C ARG A 318 19.27 -15.79 -7.26
N GLN A 319 18.59 -14.71 -7.64
CA GLN A 319 18.87 -13.36 -7.15
C GLN A 319 18.67 -13.24 -5.65
N VAL A 320 17.59 -13.81 -5.10
CA VAL A 320 17.35 -13.79 -3.65
C VAL A 320 18.45 -14.53 -2.90
N ILE A 321 18.85 -15.73 -3.35
CA ILE A 321 19.93 -16.48 -2.72
C ILE A 321 21.24 -15.68 -2.79
N ASP A 322 21.58 -15.11 -3.95
CA ASP A 322 22.78 -14.28 -4.10
C ASP A 322 22.75 -13.05 -3.17
N VAL A 323 21.60 -12.40 -2.99
CA VAL A 323 21.42 -11.30 -2.04
C VAL A 323 21.69 -11.75 -0.60
N ILE A 324 21.10 -12.86 -0.17
CA ILE A 324 21.25 -13.40 1.19
C ILE A 324 22.72 -13.73 1.51
N HIS A 325 23.48 -14.24 0.53
CA HIS A 325 24.89 -14.58 0.68
C HIS A 325 25.83 -13.39 0.42
N GLY A 326 25.33 -12.16 0.33
CA GLY A 326 26.15 -10.96 0.16
C GLY A 326 26.84 -10.89 -1.20
N ARG A 327 26.18 -11.39 -2.25
CA ARG A 327 26.66 -11.52 -3.63
C ARG A 327 25.67 -10.98 -4.67
N GLY A 328 24.62 -10.28 -4.22
CA GLY A 328 23.54 -9.81 -5.08
C GLY A 328 23.96 -8.60 -5.91
N ASP A 329 23.80 -8.72 -7.23
CA ASP A 329 23.81 -7.61 -8.19
C ASP A 329 22.46 -7.64 -8.90
N VAL A 330 21.52 -6.83 -8.41
CA VAL A 330 20.10 -6.97 -8.73
C VAL A 330 19.57 -5.66 -9.28
N ALA A 331 19.16 -5.69 -10.55
CA ALA A 331 18.40 -4.61 -11.14
C ALA A 331 17.08 -4.40 -10.38
N ALA A 332 16.68 -3.15 -10.15
CA ALA A 332 15.35 -2.87 -9.60
C ALA A 332 14.29 -3.39 -10.57
N GLY A 333 13.27 -4.06 -10.05
CA GLY A 333 12.24 -4.71 -10.84
C GLY A 333 10.84 -4.41 -10.32
N ASN A 334 9.82 -4.76 -11.11
CA ASN A 334 8.44 -4.62 -10.69
C ASN A 334 8.20 -5.48 -9.44
N GLY A 335 8.00 -4.83 -8.31
CA GLY A 335 7.69 -5.48 -7.03
C GLY A 335 8.88 -5.77 -6.12
N HIS A 336 10.12 -5.37 -6.43
CA HIS A 336 11.24 -5.53 -5.49
C HIS A 336 12.34 -4.47 -5.65
N ALA A 337 13.11 -4.24 -4.58
CA ALA A 337 14.22 -3.31 -4.60
C ALA A 337 15.41 -3.83 -5.43
N GLY A 338 16.19 -2.91 -5.98
CA GLY A 338 17.46 -3.18 -6.66
C GLY A 338 18.65 -2.58 -5.92
N GLY A 339 19.85 -3.06 -6.24
CA GLY A 339 21.09 -2.55 -5.65
C GLY A 339 22.22 -3.56 -5.70
N VAL A 340 23.32 -3.20 -5.02
CA VAL A 340 24.48 -4.06 -4.81
C VAL A 340 24.50 -4.52 -3.36
N TYR A 341 24.44 -5.83 -3.15
CA TYR A 341 24.24 -6.47 -1.86
C TYR A 341 25.48 -7.21 -1.42
N THR A 342 26.38 -6.53 -0.70
CA THR A 342 27.67 -7.09 -0.24
C THR A 342 27.62 -7.70 1.16
N THR A 343 26.44 -7.68 1.81
CA THR A 343 26.26 -8.14 3.19
C THR A 343 25.74 -9.56 3.23
N ASP A 344 26.54 -10.50 3.73
CA ASP A 344 26.11 -11.87 3.98
C ASP A 344 25.30 -11.96 5.29
N VAL A 345 24.03 -12.34 5.16
CA VAL A 345 23.08 -12.56 6.26
C VAL A 345 22.61 -14.01 6.36
N SER A 346 23.18 -14.92 5.56
CA SER A 346 22.77 -16.32 5.43
C SER A 346 22.59 -17.02 6.78
N ALA A 347 23.53 -16.86 7.72
CA ALA A 347 23.45 -17.45 9.06
C ALA A 347 22.25 -17.00 9.92
N TRP A 348 21.56 -15.93 9.53
CA TRP A 348 20.38 -15.38 10.20
C TRP A 348 19.07 -15.66 9.45
N VAL A 349 19.13 -16.32 8.29
CA VAL A 349 17.95 -16.72 7.53
C VAL A 349 17.43 -18.06 8.08
N ALA A 350 16.17 -18.07 8.51
CA ALA A 350 15.49 -19.24 9.04
C ALA A 350 14.91 -20.13 7.95
N GLY A 351 14.59 -19.56 6.78
CA GLY A 351 14.06 -20.30 5.64
C GLY A 351 13.63 -19.40 4.48
N PHE A 352 13.45 -20.04 3.32
CA PHE A 352 12.92 -19.41 2.12
C PHE A 352 11.45 -19.80 1.89
N MET A 353 10.66 -18.87 1.36
CA MET A 353 9.28 -19.14 0.95
C MET A 353 9.10 -18.75 -0.51
N VAL A 354 8.80 -19.74 -1.34
CA VAL A 354 8.69 -19.60 -2.79
C VAL A 354 7.25 -19.29 -3.21
N GLY A 355 7.10 -18.36 -4.14
CA GLY A 355 5.84 -18.04 -4.77
C GLY A 355 5.03 -16.96 -4.03
N ASP A 356 3.91 -16.62 -4.66
CA ASP A 356 2.92 -15.66 -4.19
C ASP A 356 1.63 -16.40 -3.83
N PRO A 357 0.69 -15.78 -3.09
CA PRO A 357 -0.66 -16.33 -2.93
C PRO A 357 -1.32 -16.62 -4.28
N TRP A 358 -1.58 -17.89 -4.58
CA TRP A 358 -2.14 -18.29 -5.86
C TRP A 358 -3.66 -18.18 -5.87
N LEU A 359 -4.20 -17.68 -6.97
CA LEU A 359 -5.63 -17.68 -7.24
C LEU A 359 -6.08 -19.08 -7.70
N SER A 360 -7.25 -19.52 -7.26
CA SER A 360 -7.73 -20.89 -7.53
C SER A 360 -7.97 -21.16 -9.02
N HIS A 361 -8.33 -20.13 -9.80
CA HIS A 361 -8.42 -20.29 -11.24
C HIS A 361 -7.05 -20.55 -11.88
N VAL A 362 -5.97 -19.95 -11.38
CA VAL A 362 -4.62 -20.17 -11.88
C VAL A 362 -4.21 -21.64 -11.67
N VAL A 363 -4.47 -22.16 -10.47
CA VAL A 363 -4.22 -23.58 -10.14
C VAL A 363 -5.02 -24.51 -11.05
N THR A 364 -6.31 -24.24 -11.19
CA THR A 364 -7.22 -25.05 -12.01
C THR A 364 -6.80 -25.04 -13.49
N SER A 365 -6.57 -23.85 -14.05
CA SER A 365 -6.14 -23.67 -15.44
C SER A 365 -4.80 -24.38 -15.71
N ASN A 366 -3.79 -24.18 -14.85
CA ASN A 366 -2.48 -24.81 -15.01
C ASN A 366 -2.58 -26.35 -15.00
N ASN A 367 -3.37 -26.91 -14.08
CA ASN A 367 -3.61 -28.35 -14.01
C ASN A 367 -4.30 -28.91 -15.25
N LEU A 368 -5.23 -28.15 -15.84
CA LEU A 368 -5.92 -28.53 -17.09
C LEU A 368 -5.04 -28.39 -18.33
N LEU A 369 -4.10 -27.44 -18.34
CA LEU A 369 -3.14 -27.25 -19.42
C LEU A 369 -2.09 -28.38 -19.47
N HIS A 370 -1.73 -28.93 -18.30
CA HIS A 370 -0.64 -29.90 -18.16
C HIS A 370 -1.07 -31.22 -17.47
N PRO A 371 -2.12 -31.92 -17.96
CA PRO A 371 -2.65 -33.10 -17.28
C PRO A 371 -1.68 -34.29 -17.24
N ASP A 372 -0.67 -34.28 -18.14
CA ASP A 372 0.35 -35.33 -18.24
C ASP A 372 1.49 -35.17 -17.21
N ILE A 373 1.58 -34.00 -16.55
CA ILE A 373 2.58 -33.72 -15.52
C ILE A 373 1.99 -34.17 -14.17
N GLN A 374 2.35 -35.39 -13.73
CA GLN A 374 1.75 -36.05 -12.55
C GLN A 374 2.75 -36.54 -11.50
N LYS A 375 4.05 -36.53 -11.82
CA LYS A 375 5.12 -36.91 -10.90
C LYS A 375 6.39 -36.10 -11.15
N TYR A 376 7.21 -35.96 -10.11
CA TYR A 376 8.51 -35.29 -10.19
C TYR A 376 9.52 -35.98 -9.26
N GLU A 377 10.76 -36.12 -9.72
CA GLU A 377 11.86 -36.66 -8.91
C GLU A 377 13.07 -35.72 -9.03
N GLY A 378 13.24 -34.87 -8.01
CA GLY A 378 14.39 -33.99 -7.86
C GLY A 378 15.46 -34.60 -6.93
N ALA A 379 16.57 -33.89 -6.75
CA ALA A 379 17.62 -34.31 -5.82
C ALA A 379 17.25 -34.08 -4.34
N TYR A 380 16.41 -33.07 -4.08
CA TYR A 380 16.04 -32.62 -2.74
C TYR A 380 14.57 -32.88 -2.41
N VAL A 381 13.69 -32.82 -3.41
CA VAL A 381 12.25 -33.04 -3.25
C VAL A 381 11.75 -33.96 -4.36
N GLU A 382 10.81 -34.84 -4.02
CA GLU A 382 10.05 -35.66 -4.97
C GLU A 382 8.54 -35.49 -4.75
N VAL A 383 7.77 -35.69 -5.82
CA VAL A 383 6.32 -35.76 -5.82
C VAL A 383 5.93 -37.06 -6.54
N PRO A 384 5.67 -38.16 -5.82
CA PRO A 384 5.36 -39.44 -6.44
C PRO A 384 4.05 -39.43 -7.25
N ALA A 385 3.07 -38.64 -6.78
CA ALA A 385 1.79 -38.41 -7.43
C ALA A 385 1.22 -37.05 -6.99
N GLY A 386 1.01 -36.14 -7.94
CA GLY A 386 0.48 -34.79 -7.68
C GLY A 386 -0.06 -34.14 -8.94
N THR A 387 -0.52 -32.91 -8.79
CA THR A 387 -0.99 -32.05 -9.89
C THR A 387 0.15 -31.30 -10.56
N ALA A 388 -0.10 -30.73 -11.75
CA ALA A 388 0.91 -29.95 -12.46
C ALA A 388 1.39 -28.74 -11.63
N THR A 389 0.48 -28.08 -10.90
CA THR A 389 0.83 -26.98 -10.00
C THR A 389 1.72 -27.44 -8.84
N GLU A 390 1.38 -28.56 -8.18
CA GLU A 390 2.24 -29.12 -7.11
C GLU A 390 3.64 -29.48 -7.64
N ILE A 391 3.73 -29.96 -8.88
CA ILE A 391 5.00 -30.30 -9.53
C ILE A 391 5.80 -29.04 -9.90
N PHE A 392 5.15 -27.98 -10.38
CA PHE A 392 5.81 -26.70 -10.60
C PHE A 392 6.43 -26.18 -9.30
N LEU A 393 5.66 -26.17 -8.21
CA LEU A 393 6.14 -25.74 -6.89
C LEU A 393 7.27 -26.63 -6.38
N ALA A 394 7.17 -27.95 -6.56
CA ALA A 394 8.24 -28.88 -6.19
C ALA A 394 9.53 -28.63 -6.98
N GLN A 395 9.42 -28.30 -8.28
CA GLN A 395 10.57 -27.92 -9.11
C GLN A 395 11.21 -26.63 -8.62
N MET A 396 10.42 -25.63 -8.21
CA MET A 396 10.96 -24.39 -7.66
C MET A 396 11.63 -24.60 -6.30
N VAL A 397 10.99 -25.33 -5.37
CA VAL A 397 11.59 -25.70 -4.07
C VAL A 397 12.88 -26.48 -4.26
N ASN A 398 12.89 -27.48 -5.16
CA ASN A 398 14.09 -28.26 -5.46
C ASN A 398 15.19 -27.35 -6.05
N TYR A 399 14.85 -26.44 -6.95
CA TYR A 399 15.82 -25.53 -7.56
C TYR A 399 16.42 -24.54 -6.54
N THR A 400 15.63 -24.07 -5.57
CA THR A 400 16.13 -23.24 -4.46
C THR A 400 17.23 -23.97 -3.67
N ALA A 401 16.97 -25.21 -3.25
CA ALA A 401 17.98 -26.03 -2.55
C ALA A 401 19.19 -26.35 -3.44
N GLU A 402 18.95 -26.66 -4.71
CA GLU A 402 19.99 -27.00 -5.68
C GLU A 402 20.95 -25.85 -5.92
N TYR A 403 20.42 -24.64 -6.13
CA TYR A 403 21.24 -23.47 -6.40
C TYR A 403 22.05 -23.06 -5.17
N GLU A 404 21.44 -23.07 -3.98
CA GLU A 404 22.12 -22.69 -2.74
C GLU A 404 23.26 -23.67 -2.41
N GLU A 405 23.00 -24.98 -2.42
CA GLU A 405 24.05 -25.96 -2.16
C GLU A 405 25.12 -25.94 -3.25
N GLY A 406 24.71 -25.85 -4.52
CA GLY A 406 25.61 -25.86 -5.67
C GLY A 406 26.60 -24.70 -5.64
N THR A 407 26.10 -23.49 -5.39
CA THR A 407 26.91 -22.27 -5.38
C THR A 407 27.65 -22.08 -4.06
N TYR A 408 26.94 -22.23 -2.93
CA TYR A 408 27.43 -21.79 -1.62
C TYR A 408 27.82 -22.96 -0.71
N ASN A 409 27.33 -24.19 -0.96
CA ASN A 409 27.40 -25.35 -0.05
C ASN A 409 26.66 -25.09 1.28
N TRP A 410 25.52 -24.43 1.18
CA TRP A 410 24.57 -24.16 2.27
C TRP A 410 23.21 -24.77 1.94
N GLN A 411 22.41 -24.98 2.97
CA GLN A 411 20.97 -25.23 2.83
C GLN A 411 20.20 -24.51 3.94
N HIS A 412 19.06 -23.94 3.56
CA HIS A 412 18.01 -23.49 4.46
C HIS A 412 16.71 -24.28 4.27
N PRO A 413 15.83 -24.34 5.29
CA PRO A 413 14.48 -24.84 5.11
C PRO A 413 13.74 -24.06 4.03
N ILE A 414 12.93 -24.74 3.22
CA ILE A 414 12.18 -24.11 2.13
C ILE A 414 10.70 -24.50 2.24
N ALA A 415 9.81 -23.56 1.94
CA ALA A 415 8.38 -23.77 1.74
C ALA A 415 7.93 -23.11 0.43
N PHE A 416 6.72 -23.42 -0.01
CA PHE A 416 5.97 -22.54 -0.92
C PHE A 416 4.85 -21.84 -0.13
N ILE A 417 4.44 -20.66 -0.58
CA ILE A 417 3.32 -19.92 0.03
C ILE A 417 1.99 -20.54 -0.38
N ASN A 418 1.10 -20.76 0.60
CA ASN A 418 -0.27 -21.22 0.38
C ASN A 418 -1.29 -20.33 1.13
N TRP A 419 -2.57 -20.44 0.77
CA TRP A 419 -3.69 -19.72 1.39
C TRP A 419 -4.83 -20.71 1.73
N PRO A 420 -5.71 -20.39 2.69
CA PRO A 420 -6.87 -21.22 3.03
C PRO A 420 -7.76 -21.57 1.83
N THR A 421 -7.82 -20.70 0.82
CA THR A 421 -8.60 -20.90 -0.41
C THR A 421 -8.16 -22.10 -1.25
N LEU A 422 -6.95 -22.60 -1.00
CA LEU A 422 -6.31 -23.72 -1.69
C LEU A 422 -5.90 -24.82 -0.71
N ASP A 423 -6.41 -24.76 0.52
CA ASP A 423 -6.07 -25.75 1.52
C ASP A 423 -6.54 -27.17 1.10
N PRO A 424 -5.92 -28.23 1.65
CA PRO A 424 -6.28 -29.61 1.33
C PRO A 424 -7.49 -30.13 2.12
N LEU A 425 -8.10 -29.29 2.95
CA LEU A 425 -9.28 -29.64 3.75
C LEU A 425 -10.54 -29.48 2.90
N ARG A 426 -11.62 -30.15 3.31
CA ARG A 426 -12.93 -29.99 2.66
C ARG A 426 -13.87 -29.25 3.59
N HIS A 427 -14.50 -28.19 3.09
CA HIS A 427 -15.33 -27.29 3.89
C HIS A 427 -16.80 -27.32 3.42
N PRO A 428 -17.69 -28.13 4.02
CA PRO A 428 -19.07 -28.29 3.55
C PRO A 428 -19.90 -27.00 3.46
N THR A 429 -19.52 -25.98 4.24
CA THR A 429 -20.18 -24.67 4.28
C THR A 429 -19.74 -23.72 3.17
N GLU A 430 -18.65 -24.02 2.47
CA GLU A 430 -18.18 -23.26 1.31
C GLU A 430 -18.75 -23.92 0.05
N SER A 431 -19.45 -23.21 -0.83
CA SER A 431 -19.82 -23.75 -2.15
C SER A 431 -19.00 -23.06 -3.24
N THR A 432 -18.64 -23.79 -4.29
CA THR A 432 -18.09 -23.15 -5.49
C THR A 432 -19.16 -22.27 -6.15
N LEU A 433 -18.74 -21.30 -6.96
CA LEU A 433 -19.65 -20.40 -7.67
C LEU A 433 -20.68 -21.16 -8.52
N LEU A 434 -20.25 -22.22 -9.21
CA LEU A 434 -21.14 -23.03 -10.03
C LEU A 434 -22.14 -23.85 -9.19
N GLU A 435 -21.71 -24.39 -8.05
CA GLU A 435 -22.60 -25.03 -7.08
C GLU A 435 -23.64 -24.02 -6.56
N GLU A 436 -23.20 -22.82 -6.17
CA GLU A 436 -24.08 -21.77 -5.65
C GLU A 436 -25.10 -21.29 -6.70
N VAL A 437 -24.66 -21.09 -7.95
CA VAL A 437 -25.54 -20.71 -9.07
C VAL A 437 -26.59 -21.80 -9.32
N ALA A 438 -26.23 -23.08 -9.25
CA ALA A 438 -27.18 -24.18 -9.40
C ALA A 438 -28.24 -24.17 -8.28
N ILE A 439 -27.80 -24.01 -7.03
CA ILE A 439 -28.69 -23.91 -5.85
C ILE A 439 -29.66 -22.72 -6.00
N ARG A 440 -29.13 -21.55 -6.36
CA ARG A 440 -29.93 -20.32 -6.50
C ARG A 440 -30.95 -20.41 -7.64
N ARG A 441 -30.57 -20.98 -8.78
CA ARG A 441 -31.51 -21.25 -9.89
C ARG A 441 -32.61 -22.22 -9.49
N ALA A 442 -32.27 -23.27 -8.73
CA ALA A 442 -33.27 -24.21 -8.21
C ALA A 442 -34.26 -23.54 -7.25
N GLN A 443 -33.85 -22.48 -6.56
CA GLN A 443 -34.72 -21.65 -5.71
C GLN A 443 -35.51 -20.58 -6.47
N GLY A 444 -35.41 -20.53 -7.80
CA GLY A 444 -36.16 -19.60 -8.65
C GLY A 444 -35.43 -18.30 -8.97
N GLU A 445 -34.17 -18.15 -8.54
CA GLU A 445 -33.37 -16.98 -8.88
C GLU A 445 -33.00 -16.95 -10.37
N ARG A 446 -33.18 -15.79 -11.00
CA ARG A 446 -32.80 -15.58 -12.40
C ARG A 446 -31.41 -14.99 -12.48
N LEU A 447 -30.44 -15.83 -12.84
CA LEU A 447 -29.04 -15.43 -12.95
C LEU A 447 -28.46 -15.76 -14.32
N PRO A 448 -27.71 -14.83 -14.96
CA PRO A 448 -26.92 -15.16 -16.12
C PRO A 448 -25.90 -16.24 -15.76
N THR A 449 -25.47 -17.02 -16.75
CA THR A 449 -24.36 -17.95 -16.54
C THR A 449 -23.09 -17.13 -16.37
N PRO A 450 -22.36 -17.28 -15.25
CA PRO A 450 -21.15 -16.52 -15.04
C PRO A 450 -20.08 -16.95 -16.06
N THR A 451 -19.24 -16.01 -16.46
CA THR A 451 -18.09 -16.24 -17.36
C THR A 451 -16.82 -16.28 -16.52
N GLY A 452 -16.00 -17.31 -16.70
CA GLY A 452 -14.76 -17.48 -15.95
C GLY A 452 -13.65 -16.49 -16.36
N PRO A 453 -12.49 -16.53 -15.68
CA PRO A 453 -12.13 -17.47 -14.60
C PRO A 453 -12.91 -17.24 -13.29
N PHE A 454 -12.97 -18.27 -12.42
CA PHE A 454 -13.64 -18.20 -11.11
C PHE A 454 -12.64 -18.45 -9.98
N ASP A 455 -12.66 -17.58 -8.97
CA ASP A 455 -11.93 -17.82 -7.73
C ASP A 455 -12.84 -18.41 -6.66
N ASP A 456 -12.65 -19.71 -6.40
CA ASP A 456 -13.39 -20.53 -5.45
C ASP A 456 -12.51 -20.93 -4.26
N ASP A 457 -12.95 -20.63 -3.04
CA ASP A 457 -12.17 -20.85 -1.80
C ASP A 457 -12.05 -22.33 -1.35
N ASP A 458 -12.75 -23.26 -2.01
CA ASP A 458 -12.67 -24.72 -1.79
C ASP A 458 -13.05 -25.44 -3.10
N GLY A 459 -12.52 -24.91 -4.22
CA GLY A 459 -12.72 -25.45 -5.57
C GLY A 459 -11.60 -26.39 -6.02
N VAL A 460 -10.37 -26.13 -5.56
CA VAL A 460 -9.15 -26.89 -5.89
C VAL A 460 -8.17 -26.76 -4.73
N SER A 461 -7.31 -27.75 -4.54
CA SER A 461 -6.32 -27.76 -3.46
C SER A 461 -4.90 -27.82 -4.01
N VAL A 462 -3.97 -27.27 -3.23
CA VAL A 462 -2.52 -27.46 -3.38
C VAL A 462 -2.01 -27.95 -2.05
N ASP A 463 -1.54 -29.20 -1.97
CA ASP A 463 -1.24 -29.86 -0.69
C ASP A 463 0.28 -29.93 -0.45
N PRO A 464 0.84 -29.17 0.53
CA PRO A 464 2.25 -29.26 0.91
C PRO A 464 2.71 -30.69 1.25
N MET A 465 1.82 -31.54 1.75
CA MET A 465 2.15 -32.92 2.13
C MET A 465 2.46 -33.82 0.93
N LYS A 466 2.19 -33.38 -0.31
CA LYS A 466 2.52 -34.11 -1.54
C LYS A 466 4.00 -34.02 -1.92
N LEU A 467 4.72 -33.05 -1.38
CA LEU A 467 6.15 -32.85 -1.61
C LEU A 467 6.93 -33.57 -0.51
N HIS A 468 7.74 -34.56 -0.90
CA HIS A 468 8.53 -35.33 0.04
C HIS A 468 9.99 -34.89 -0.01
N ALA A 469 10.54 -34.46 1.12
CA ALA A 469 11.96 -34.18 1.24
C ALA A 469 12.78 -35.49 1.12
N ARG A 470 13.84 -35.45 0.32
CA ARG A 470 14.76 -36.57 0.11
C ARG A 470 15.97 -36.44 1.04
N GLU A 471 16.77 -37.51 1.14
CA GLU A 471 17.93 -37.60 2.05
C GLU A 471 18.93 -36.44 1.90
N LYS A 472 19.11 -35.93 0.68
CA LYS A 472 20.02 -34.82 0.41
C LYS A 472 19.58 -33.50 1.05
N PHE A 473 18.29 -33.33 1.32
CA PHE A 473 17.73 -32.08 1.82
C PHE A 473 17.78 -32.01 3.36
N ALA A 474 18.99 -31.85 3.89
CA ALA A 474 19.28 -31.85 5.33
C ALA A 474 18.58 -30.71 6.10
N ALA A 475 18.32 -29.56 5.45
CA ALA A 475 17.57 -28.46 6.05
C ALA A 475 16.04 -28.69 6.05
N GLY A 476 15.54 -29.53 5.16
CA GLY A 476 14.14 -29.96 5.14
C GLY A 476 13.14 -28.96 4.54
N TYR A 477 11.88 -29.39 4.51
CA TYR A 477 10.74 -28.68 3.91
C TYR A 477 9.65 -28.44 4.97
N PHE A 478 8.91 -27.34 4.84
CA PHE A 478 7.83 -26.98 5.77
C PHE A 478 6.60 -26.40 5.04
N ALA A 479 5.46 -26.38 5.72
CA ALA A 479 4.22 -25.81 5.22
C ALA A 479 4.07 -24.34 5.65
N SER A 480 3.60 -23.49 4.74
CA SER A 480 3.41 -22.06 5.00
C SER A 480 2.04 -21.60 4.52
N TYR A 481 1.27 -20.96 5.40
CA TYR A 481 -0.07 -20.44 5.08
C TYR A 481 -0.25 -19.00 5.57
N ASN A 482 -0.72 -18.10 4.71
CA ASN A 482 -1.23 -16.81 5.15
C ASN A 482 -2.70 -17.01 5.54
N VAL A 483 -3.05 -16.85 6.81
CA VAL A 483 -4.39 -17.15 7.33
C VAL A 483 -4.95 -15.92 8.01
N THR A 484 -6.03 -15.36 7.48
CA THR A 484 -6.78 -14.30 8.16
C THR A 484 -7.89 -14.90 9.04
N PRO A 485 -8.27 -14.25 10.15
CA PRO A 485 -9.23 -14.82 11.11
C PRO A 485 -10.70 -14.63 10.72
N TYR A 486 -10.96 -14.05 9.54
CA TYR A 486 -12.28 -13.64 9.07
C TYR A 486 -12.61 -14.10 7.65
N TYR A 487 -11.65 -14.62 6.87
CA TYR A 487 -11.86 -15.06 5.50
C TYR A 487 -10.96 -16.26 5.20
N PRO A 488 -11.39 -17.26 4.39
CA PRO A 488 -12.69 -17.41 3.72
C PRO A 488 -13.89 -17.61 4.66
N ASP A 489 -15.10 -17.57 4.07
CA ASP A 489 -16.37 -17.64 4.80
C ASP A 489 -16.54 -18.94 5.59
N PHE A 490 -15.93 -20.06 5.15
CA PHE A 490 -15.95 -21.30 5.92
C PHE A 490 -15.37 -21.18 7.34
N LEU A 491 -14.41 -20.27 7.60
CA LEU A 491 -13.93 -20.03 8.96
C LEU A 491 -15.05 -19.49 9.87
N ASN A 492 -15.99 -18.73 9.30
CA ASN A 492 -17.09 -18.09 10.01
C ASN A 492 -18.39 -18.92 9.98
N HIS A 493 -18.46 -19.97 9.17
CA HIS A 493 -19.70 -20.71 8.93
C HIS A 493 -19.62 -22.17 9.34
N ASP A 494 -18.43 -22.79 9.34
CA ASP A 494 -18.29 -24.19 9.73
C ASP A 494 -18.58 -24.36 11.24
N PRO A 495 -19.62 -25.13 11.62
CA PRO A 495 -19.96 -25.35 13.03
C PRO A 495 -18.82 -25.99 13.84
N ARG A 496 -17.91 -26.74 13.20
CA ARG A 496 -16.74 -27.35 13.86
C ARG A 496 -15.82 -26.27 14.40
N TYR A 497 -15.48 -25.29 13.59
CA TYR A 497 -14.63 -24.16 13.99
C TYR A 497 -15.35 -23.25 14.98
N LEU A 498 -16.63 -22.95 14.73
CA LEU A 498 -17.46 -22.14 15.63
C LEU A 498 -17.69 -22.77 17.01
N ALA A 499 -17.45 -24.06 17.20
CA ALA A 499 -17.52 -24.73 18.49
C ALA A 499 -16.26 -24.53 19.35
N VAL A 500 -15.14 -24.15 18.75
CA VAL A 500 -13.85 -23.98 19.45
C VAL A 500 -13.86 -22.71 20.30
N ARG A 501 -13.31 -22.82 21.52
CA ARG A 501 -13.30 -21.78 22.53
C ARG A 501 -11.91 -21.69 23.16
N ASP A 502 -11.47 -20.48 23.49
CA ASP A 502 -10.34 -20.22 24.38
C ASP A 502 -10.81 -19.49 25.65
N ALA A 503 -9.87 -18.99 26.46
CA ALA A 503 -10.19 -18.26 27.68
C ALA A 503 -10.98 -16.94 27.46
N GLU A 504 -10.98 -16.42 26.23
CA GLU A 504 -11.61 -15.15 25.83
C GLU A 504 -12.92 -15.37 25.03
N GLY A 505 -13.34 -16.63 24.82
CA GLY A 505 -14.62 -16.98 24.21
C GLY A 505 -14.48 -17.73 22.88
N SER A 506 -15.41 -17.47 21.94
CA SER A 506 -15.41 -18.11 20.61
C SER A 506 -14.11 -17.87 19.86
N ASN A 507 -13.51 -18.92 19.29
CA ASN A 507 -12.27 -18.82 18.53
C ASN A 507 -12.26 -19.79 17.33
N PRO A 508 -13.00 -19.46 16.24
CA PRO A 508 -12.99 -20.25 15.02
C PRO A 508 -11.63 -20.27 14.31
N PHE A 509 -10.84 -19.21 14.45
CA PHE A 509 -9.49 -19.16 13.92
C PHE A 509 -8.61 -20.27 14.49
N LEU A 510 -8.63 -20.47 15.82
CA LEU A 510 -7.94 -21.60 16.46
C LEU A 510 -8.48 -22.95 15.96
N GLY A 511 -9.79 -23.08 15.82
CA GLY A 511 -10.39 -24.33 15.33
C GLY A 511 -9.95 -24.71 13.92
N TYR A 512 -9.90 -23.74 13.01
CA TYR A 512 -9.35 -23.94 11.67
C TYR A 512 -7.86 -24.31 11.72
N LEU A 513 -7.05 -23.58 12.50
CA LEU A 513 -5.62 -23.86 12.61
C LEU A 513 -5.31 -25.25 13.20
N GLN A 514 -6.15 -25.76 14.10
CA GLN A 514 -6.03 -27.12 14.63
C GLN A 514 -6.30 -28.18 13.56
N ASP A 515 -7.33 -28.00 12.73
CA ASP A 515 -7.64 -28.92 11.61
C ASP A 515 -6.52 -28.87 10.56
N LEU A 516 -6.06 -27.67 10.22
CA LEU A 516 -4.92 -27.47 9.30
C LEU A 516 -3.64 -28.10 9.84
N LYS A 517 -3.33 -27.93 11.14
CA LYS A 517 -2.15 -28.54 11.75
C LYS A 517 -2.25 -30.06 11.82
N ALA A 518 -3.44 -30.61 12.05
CA ALA A 518 -3.67 -32.05 12.03
C ALA A 518 -3.40 -32.67 10.65
N HIS A 519 -3.77 -31.99 9.55
CA HIS A 519 -3.41 -32.43 8.19
C HIS A 519 -1.88 -32.43 7.97
N HIS A 520 -1.17 -31.48 8.59
CA HIS A 520 0.29 -31.33 8.49
C HIS A 520 1.04 -32.00 9.65
N GLU A 521 0.54 -33.09 10.21
CA GLU A 521 1.25 -33.84 11.26
C GLU A 521 2.63 -34.32 10.76
N GLY A 522 3.68 -34.07 11.55
CA GLY A 522 5.05 -34.44 11.20
C GLY A 522 5.76 -33.47 10.25
N MET A 523 5.11 -32.36 9.87
CA MET A 523 5.69 -31.25 9.11
C MET A 523 5.53 -29.92 9.87
N PRO A 524 6.53 -29.03 9.92
CA PRO A 524 6.34 -27.73 10.55
C PRO A 524 5.34 -26.90 9.76
N LEU A 525 4.36 -26.31 10.45
CA LEU A 525 3.39 -25.40 9.87
C LEU A 525 3.70 -23.98 10.36
N VAL A 526 3.96 -23.05 9.45
CA VAL A 526 4.13 -21.63 9.77
C VAL A 526 2.91 -20.87 9.26
N VAL A 527 2.24 -20.15 10.17
CA VAL A 527 1.24 -19.15 9.78
C VAL A 527 2.01 -17.91 9.33
N SER A 528 2.33 -17.85 8.04
CA SER A 528 3.21 -16.84 7.47
C SER A 528 2.63 -15.43 7.51
N GLU A 529 1.31 -15.30 7.70
CA GLU A 529 0.61 -14.05 7.96
C GLU A 529 -0.68 -14.28 8.74
N PHE A 530 -1.00 -13.37 9.66
CA PHE A 530 -2.33 -13.13 10.18
C PHE A 530 -2.41 -11.68 10.68
N GLY A 531 -3.58 -11.05 10.58
CA GLY A 531 -3.70 -9.62 10.92
C GLY A 531 -5.11 -9.17 11.23
N ILE A 532 -5.21 -8.04 11.91
CA ILE A 532 -6.43 -7.28 12.17
C ILE A 532 -6.12 -5.81 11.90
N PRO A 533 -6.91 -5.10 11.08
CA PRO A 533 -6.66 -3.69 10.82
C PRO A 533 -7.37 -2.77 11.83
N SER A 534 -6.77 -1.62 12.13
CA SER A 534 -7.31 -0.58 13.01
C SER A 534 -8.02 0.54 12.22
N ALA A 535 -8.93 0.17 11.32
CA ALA A 535 -9.63 1.08 10.41
C ALA A 535 -11.05 1.44 10.88
N LEU A 536 -11.61 2.55 10.34
CA LEU A 536 -13.03 2.89 10.50
C LEU A 536 -13.94 1.94 9.71
N GLY A 537 -13.54 1.64 8.47
CA GLY A 537 -14.29 0.73 7.61
C GLY A 537 -14.24 -0.71 8.12
N ILE A 538 -15.24 -1.50 7.72
CA ILE A 538 -15.27 -2.96 7.89
C ILE A 538 -15.38 -3.58 6.50
N ALA A 539 -14.46 -4.48 6.17
CA ALA A 539 -14.40 -5.19 4.89
C ALA A 539 -14.82 -6.66 4.99
N HIS A 540 -14.91 -7.20 6.22
CA HIS A 540 -15.47 -8.52 6.50
C HIS A 540 -15.86 -8.64 7.98
N PHE A 541 -17.03 -9.20 8.28
CA PHE A 541 -17.40 -9.55 9.65
C PHE A 541 -16.93 -10.96 10.02
N SER A 542 -16.68 -11.17 11.31
CA SER A 542 -16.45 -12.46 11.93
C SER A 542 -17.37 -12.63 13.16
N PRO A 543 -18.04 -13.77 13.32
CA PRO A 543 -18.93 -14.01 14.47
C PRO A 543 -18.20 -14.03 15.82
N ALA A 544 -16.87 -14.14 15.82
CA ALA A 544 -16.03 -14.08 17.02
C ALA A 544 -15.48 -12.67 17.32
N GLY A 545 -15.87 -11.65 16.54
CA GLY A 545 -15.41 -10.27 16.69
C GLY A 545 -14.03 -9.99 16.08
N PHE A 546 -13.51 -10.91 15.27
CA PHE A 546 -12.26 -10.77 14.50
C PHE A 546 -12.46 -10.02 13.17
N ASP A 547 -13.34 -9.03 13.15
CA ASP A 547 -13.71 -8.32 11.92
C ASP A 547 -12.49 -7.68 11.23
N GLU A 548 -12.52 -7.64 9.90
CA GLU A 548 -11.55 -6.91 9.08
C GLU A 548 -11.86 -5.41 9.14
N GLY A 549 -11.47 -4.79 10.25
CA GLY A 549 -11.63 -3.37 10.51
C GLY A 549 -12.69 -3.07 11.57
N GLY A 550 -13.04 -1.80 11.74
CA GLY A 550 -13.91 -1.35 12.82
C GLY A 550 -13.31 -1.55 14.21
N LYS A 551 -11.98 -1.55 14.33
CA LYS A 551 -11.24 -1.76 15.59
C LYS A 551 -10.37 -0.54 15.93
N THR A 552 -10.35 -0.15 17.20
CA THR A 552 -9.38 0.83 17.70
C THR A 552 -7.96 0.23 17.73
N GLU A 553 -6.93 1.06 17.83
CA GLU A 553 -5.54 0.60 17.96
C GLU A 553 -5.37 -0.32 19.19
N THR A 554 -6.06 -0.01 20.30
CA THR A 554 -6.06 -0.85 21.50
C THR A 554 -6.72 -2.22 21.24
N GLN A 555 -7.88 -2.25 20.57
CA GLN A 555 -8.56 -3.50 20.22
C GLN A 555 -7.73 -4.34 19.25
N GLN A 556 -7.08 -3.71 18.27
CA GLN A 556 -6.13 -4.37 17.38
C GLN A 556 -5.03 -5.08 18.17
N GLY A 557 -4.36 -4.40 19.09
CA GLY A 557 -3.30 -5.00 19.90
C GLY A 557 -3.76 -6.20 20.75
N GLN A 558 -4.95 -6.10 21.35
CA GLN A 558 -5.55 -7.19 22.13
C GLN A 558 -5.84 -8.42 21.25
N LEU A 559 -6.46 -8.21 20.09
CA LEU A 559 -6.78 -9.28 19.15
C LEU A 559 -5.52 -9.90 18.56
N LEU A 560 -4.52 -9.11 18.16
CA LEU A 560 -3.24 -9.63 17.66
C LEU A 560 -2.48 -10.46 18.72
N ALA A 561 -2.54 -10.07 19.99
CA ALA A 561 -1.99 -10.87 21.07
C ALA A 561 -2.73 -12.21 21.24
N ARG A 562 -4.08 -12.21 21.11
CA ARG A 562 -4.91 -13.42 21.17
C ARG A 562 -4.70 -14.34 19.97
N LEU A 563 -4.61 -13.79 18.76
CA LEU A 563 -4.35 -14.55 17.53
C LEU A 563 -2.94 -15.16 17.58
N SER A 564 -1.93 -14.43 18.04
CA SER A 564 -0.58 -14.97 18.23
C SER A 564 -0.56 -16.16 19.20
N ARG A 565 -1.33 -16.10 20.30
CA ARG A 565 -1.52 -17.25 21.21
C ARG A 565 -2.23 -18.40 20.49
N SER A 566 -3.26 -18.12 19.72
CA SER A 566 -4.02 -19.13 18.96
C SER A 566 -3.14 -19.88 17.96
N VAL A 567 -2.23 -19.18 17.27
CA VAL A 567 -1.23 -19.82 16.39
C VAL A 567 -0.30 -20.73 17.18
N ARG A 568 0.13 -20.32 18.37
CA ARG A 568 0.98 -21.16 19.23
C ARG A 568 0.22 -22.39 19.74
N ASP A 569 -0.99 -22.17 20.22
CA ASP A 569 -1.85 -23.19 20.85
C ASP A 569 -2.40 -24.21 19.83
N SER A 570 -2.40 -23.88 18.53
CA SER A 570 -2.72 -24.85 17.47
C SER A 570 -1.62 -25.89 17.25
N GLY A 571 -0.42 -25.67 17.80
CA GLY A 571 0.76 -26.50 17.53
C GLY A 571 1.52 -26.13 16.25
N ALA A 572 1.24 -24.95 15.67
CA ALA A 572 2.07 -24.42 14.59
C ALA A 572 3.50 -24.14 15.08
N ALA A 573 4.44 -24.08 14.14
CA ALA A 573 5.87 -23.82 14.40
C ALA A 573 6.20 -22.32 14.45
N GLY A 574 5.25 -21.45 14.08
CA GLY A 574 5.42 -20.00 14.18
C GLY A 574 4.31 -19.20 13.51
N GLY A 575 4.31 -17.90 13.79
CA GLY A 575 3.33 -16.94 13.27
C GLY A 575 3.94 -15.55 13.02
N MET A 576 3.53 -14.90 11.93
CA MET A 576 3.90 -13.51 11.63
C MET A 576 2.67 -12.59 11.63
N ILE A 577 2.72 -11.55 12.46
CA ILE A 577 1.71 -10.50 12.46
C ILE A 577 1.85 -9.67 11.19
N PHE A 578 0.76 -9.57 10.44
CA PHE A 578 0.58 -8.68 9.31
C PHE A 578 -0.03 -7.36 9.83
N GLU A 579 0.70 -6.24 9.87
CA GLU A 579 2.11 -6.05 9.48
C GLU A 579 2.84 -4.99 10.33
N TRP A 580 4.14 -4.73 10.05
CA TRP A 580 4.90 -3.73 10.83
C TRP A 580 4.41 -2.31 10.63
N VAL A 581 4.17 -1.87 9.40
CA VAL A 581 3.84 -0.48 9.03
C VAL A 581 2.58 -0.45 8.17
N ASP A 582 1.71 0.54 8.36
CA ASP A 582 0.55 0.77 7.48
C ASP A 582 1.01 0.97 6.03
N GLN A 583 0.11 0.76 5.06
CA GLN A 583 0.48 0.80 3.63
C GLN A 583 -0.60 1.46 2.79
N TRP A 584 -0.38 2.72 2.43
CA TRP A 584 -1.34 3.53 1.66
C TRP A 584 -1.64 2.97 0.27
N PHE A 585 -0.77 2.16 -0.33
CA PHE A 585 -1.04 1.60 -1.66
C PHE A 585 -2.09 0.46 -1.65
N ARG A 586 -2.36 -0.15 -0.49
CA ARG A 586 -3.22 -1.34 -0.40
C ARG A 586 -4.69 -1.00 -0.58
N GLN A 587 -5.44 -1.92 -1.17
CA GLN A 587 -6.86 -1.74 -1.42
C GLN A 587 -7.68 -2.92 -0.92
N SER A 588 -8.76 -2.64 -0.18
CA SER A 588 -9.81 -3.62 0.11
C SER A 588 -10.82 -3.65 -1.04
N TRP A 589 -11.50 -4.80 -1.19
CA TRP A 589 -12.53 -4.98 -2.22
C TRP A 589 -13.75 -4.07 -2.05
N VAL A 590 -13.98 -3.54 -0.84
CA VAL A 590 -15.09 -2.61 -0.56
C VAL A 590 -14.83 -1.18 -1.06
N GLN A 591 -13.58 -0.79 -1.32
CA GLN A 591 -13.21 0.59 -1.71
C GLN A 591 -12.51 0.69 -3.06
N ARG A 592 -11.82 -0.37 -3.53
CA ARG A 592 -10.93 -0.31 -4.70
C ARG A 592 -11.55 0.36 -5.95
N ASP A 593 -12.83 0.12 -6.20
CA ASP A 593 -13.52 0.62 -7.40
C ASP A 593 -13.73 2.15 -7.37
N TYR A 594 -13.70 2.76 -6.17
CA TYR A 594 -13.93 4.18 -5.95
C TYR A 594 -12.64 4.97 -5.69
N GLU A 595 -11.48 4.32 -5.66
CA GLU A 595 -10.17 4.95 -5.49
C GLU A 595 -9.51 5.18 -6.85
N VAL A 596 -10.09 6.08 -7.63
CA VAL A 596 -9.74 6.33 -9.04
C VAL A 596 -9.22 7.76 -9.28
N PRO A 597 -8.14 7.93 -10.06
CA PRO A 597 -7.47 6.91 -10.87
C PRO A 597 -6.45 6.07 -10.07
N ALA A 598 -6.30 4.79 -10.46
CA ALA A 598 -5.55 3.81 -9.68
C ALA A 598 -4.04 4.12 -9.59
N ASP A 599 -3.46 4.79 -10.58
CA ASP A 599 -2.04 5.16 -10.62
C ASP A 599 -1.67 6.19 -9.54
N ARG A 600 -2.64 6.96 -9.04
CA ARG A 600 -2.45 7.98 -8.00
C ARG A 600 -2.73 7.47 -6.59
N ARG A 601 -3.12 6.21 -6.43
CA ARG A 601 -3.62 5.62 -5.19
C ARG A 601 -2.70 5.83 -3.98
N VAL A 602 -1.39 5.81 -4.20
CA VAL A 602 -0.35 5.96 -3.17
C VAL A 602 -0.32 7.34 -2.50
N LEU A 603 -1.04 8.33 -3.05
CA LEU A 603 -0.95 9.72 -2.61
C LEU A 603 -1.84 10.07 -1.42
N TRP A 604 -2.74 9.20 -0.97
CA TRP A 604 -3.63 9.50 0.15
C TRP A 604 -3.99 8.21 0.91
N THR A 605 -4.52 8.35 2.12
CA THR A 605 -5.02 7.22 2.91
C THR A 605 -6.54 7.29 3.07
N SER A 606 -7.20 6.14 3.03
CA SER A 606 -8.64 6.00 3.26
C SER A 606 -8.88 5.26 4.58
N PRO A 607 -9.30 5.96 5.65
CA PRO A 607 -9.68 5.34 6.92
C PRO A 607 -10.81 4.30 6.80
N MET A 608 -11.61 4.40 5.73
CA MET A 608 -12.69 3.46 5.41
C MET A 608 -12.21 2.23 4.62
N ASN A 609 -10.92 2.13 4.32
CA ASN A 609 -10.31 1.01 3.62
C ASN A 609 -9.42 0.21 4.59
N PRO A 610 -9.92 -0.90 5.17
CA PRO A 610 -9.15 -1.70 6.12
C PRO A 610 -7.81 -2.21 5.60
N GLY A 611 -7.68 -2.36 4.28
CA GLY A 611 -6.46 -2.83 3.61
C GLY A 611 -5.20 -2.04 3.92
N GLU A 612 -5.34 -0.77 4.32
CA GLU A 612 -4.20 0.12 4.59
C GLU A 612 -3.73 0.12 6.05
N HIS A 613 -4.58 -0.32 6.99
CA HIS A 613 -4.43 0.00 8.43
C HIS A 613 -4.02 -1.20 9.29
N PHE A 614 -3.27 -2.16 8.74
CA PHE A 614 -2.81 -3.37 9.45
C PHE A 614 -1.54 -3.15 10.29
N GLY A 615 -0.80 -2.08 10.03
CA GLY A 615 0.47 -1.78 10.67
C GLY A 615 0.36 -1.67 12.18
N ILE A 616 1.43 -2.05 12.88
CA ILE A 616 1.68 -1.71 14.29
C ILE A 616 2.27 -0.29 14.40
N MET A 617 2.93 0.18 13.35
CA MET A 617 3.33 1.56 13.11
C MET A 617 2.33 2.21 12.14
N ALA A 618 1.77 3.35 12.54
CA ALA A 618 0.88 4.15 11.73
C ALA A 618 1.66 5.01 10.73
N GLU A 619 1.13 5.07 9.51
CA GLU A 619 1.46 6.09 8.50
C GLU A 619 0.33 7.13 8.49
N ASP A 620 0.35 8.02 9.48
CA ASP A 620 -0.72 8.98 9.71
C ASP A 620 -0.62 10.16 8.72
N PRO A 621 -1.75 10.74 8.25
CA PRO A 621 -1.72 11.97 7.47
C PRO A 621 -1.12 13.12 8.29
N HIS A 622 -0.59 14.14 7.63
CA HIS A 622 0.16 15.18 8.36
C HIS A 622 -0.68 15.91 9.43
N GLY A 623 -1.99 16.07 9.17
CA GLY A 623 -2.94 16.75 10.05
C GLY A 623 -3.22 15.99 11.35
N ARG A 624 -2.86 14.70 11.46
CA ARG A 624 -3.09 13.91 12.69
C ARG A 624 -2.45 14.53 13.94
N ALA A 625 -1.34 15.22 13.79
CA ALA A 625 -0.61 15.88 14.87
C ALA A 625 -1.26 17.20 15.31
N THR A 626 -2.03 17.85 14.45
CA THR A 626 -2.63 19.16 14.69
C THR A 626 -4.14 19.12 14.93
N HIS A 627 -4.85 18.12 14.39
CA HIS A 627 -6.31 17.98 14.50
C HIS A 627 -6.68 16.78 15.37
N THR A 628 -6.60 16.96 16.70
CA THR A 628 -6.85 15.86 17.66
C THR A 628 -8.28 15.80 18.20
N LEU A 629 -9.16 16.68 17.71
CA LEU A 629 -10.54 16.85 18.20
C LEU A 629 -10.59 17.26 19.68
N SER A 630 -9.57 17.96 20.16
CA SER A 630 -9.44 18.30 21.58
C SER A 630 -10.22 19.56 21.97
N GLY A 631 -10.72 20.34 21.00
CA GLY A 631 -11.24 21.69 21.23
C GLY A 631 -10.16 22.76 21.45
N SER A 632 -8.87 22.39 21.45
CA SER A 632 -7.78 23.35 21.64
C SER A 632 -7.74 24.39 20.52
N ALA A 633 -7.56 25.66 20.89
CA ALA A 633 -7.40 26.76 19.93
C ALA A 633 -6.14 26.59 19.05
N ALA A 634 -5.12 25.89 19.55
CA ALA A 634 -3.88 25.65 18.82
C ALA A 634 -4.09 24.80 17.55
N GLU A 635 -5.10 23.93 17.52
CA GLU A 635 -5.42 23.07 16.36
C GLU A 635 -5.83 23.89 15.13
N TRP A 636 -6.30 25.13 15.32
CA TRP A 636 -6.81 26.00 14.26
C TRP A 636 -6.08 27.35 14.20
N ALA A 637 -4.91 27.48 14.84
CA ALA A 637 -4.19 28.75 14.94
C ALA A 637 -3.80 29.34 13.57
N ASP A 638 -3.53 28.48 12.59
CA ASP A 638 -3.15 28.87 11.22
C ASP A 638 -4.35 29.08 10.30
N GLN A 639 -5.57 28.78 10.77
CA GLN A 639 -6.79 28.84 9.97
C GLN A 639 -7.64 30.04 10.35
N LYS A 640 -8.23 30.69 9.34
CA LYS A 640 -9.22 31.77 9.55
C LYS A 640 -10.62 31.17 9.56
N PRO A 641 -11.56 31.73 10.34
CA PRO A 641 -12.97 31.36 10.24
C PRO A 641 -13.45 31.51 8.81
N TRP A 642 -14.07 30.46 8.29
CA TRP A 642 -14.68 30.48 6.96
C TRP A 642 -15.96 31.32 6.97
N TYR A 643 -16.74 31.16 8.04
CA TYR A 643 -17.86 32.03 8.41
C TYR A 643 -17.73 32.50 9.85
N THR A 644 -18.20 33.71 10.12
CA THR A 644 -18.32 34.30 11.45
C THR A 644 -19.71 34.93 11.56
N GLU A 645 -20.32 34.82 12.73
CA GLU A 645 -21.56 35.48 13.10
C GLU A 645 -21.48 36.99 12.78
N SER A 646 -22.50 37.52 12.09
CA SER A 646 -22.55 38.95 11.73
C SER A 646 -23.49 39.77 12.62
N LYS A 647 -24.24 39.14 13.54
CA LYS A 647 -25.27 39.75 14.40
C LYS A 647 -25.18 39.23 15.84
N PRO A 648 -25.51 40.02 16.87
CA PRO A 648 -25.52 39.53 18.24
C PRO A 648 -26.82 38.74 18.54
N GLY A 649 -26.75 37.40 18.54
CA GLY A 649 -27.85 36.51 18.99
C GLY A 649 -28.58 35.78 17.84
N PRO A 650 -29.51 34.86 18.17
CA PRO A 650 -30.04 33.88 17.22
C PRO A 650 -30.85 34.54 16.11
N ALA A 651 -30.72 34.01 14.87
CA ALA A 651 -31.35 34.57 13.69
C ALA A 651 -32.88 34.61 13.75
N VAL A 652 -33.51 33.69 14.49
CA VAL A 652 -34.97 33.61 14.64
C VAL A 652 -35.36 33.28 16.09
N PRO A 653 -36.18 34.12 16.77
CA PRO A 653 -36.79 33.75 18.03
C PRO A 653 -37.73 32.55 17.81
N VAL A 654 -37.29 31.36 18.19
CA VAL A 654 -38.19 30.22 18.35
C VAL A 654 -39.02 30.53 19.60
N GLY A 655 -40.34 30.27 19.58
CA GLY A 655 -41.27 30.62 20.67
C GLY A 655 -41.06 29.86 21.99
N ASP A 656 -39.81 29.50 22.28
CA ASP A 656 -39.32 28.89 23.49
C ASP A 656 -38.24 29.77 24.15
N ARG A 657 -37.84 29.43 25.37
CA ARG A 657 -36.83 30.20 26.09
C ARG A 657 -35.51 30.17 25.31
N TYR A 658 -34.83 31.31 25.25
CA TYR A 658 -33.51 31.44 24.63
C TYR A 658 -32.52 30.41 25.20
N ASP A 659 -31.71 29.82 24.32
CA ASP A 659 -30.62 28.91 24.70
C ASP A 659 -29.35 29.24 23.90
N PRO A 660 -28.22 29.62 24.56
CA PRO A 660 -26.99 30.03 23.91
C PRO A 660 -26.24 28.90 23.18
N SER A 661 -26.61 27.64 23.40
CA SER A 661 -26.06 26.52 22.60
C SER A 661 -26.50 26.60 21.14
N ARG A 662 -27.60 27.30 20.85
CA ARG A 662 -28.12 27.51 19.49
C ARG A 662 -27.41 28.63 18.74
N ASP A 663 -26.63 29.47 19.41
CA ASP A 663 -25.95 30.60 18.76
C ASP A 663 -24.68 30.11 18.06
N LEU A 664 -24.66 30.16 16.73
CA LEU A 664 -23.51 29.74 15.93
C LEU A 664 -22.53 30.91 15.78
N LYS A 665 -21.30 30.75 16.26
CA LYS A 665 -20.30 31.84 16.31
C LYS A 665 -19.36 31.85 15.14
N SER A 666 -18.84 30.68 14.78
CA SER A 666 -17.92 30.56 13.65
C SER A 666 -17.84 29.13 13.13
N LEU A 667 -17.54 29.01 11.84
CA LEU A 667 -17.30 27.74 11.16
C LEU A 667 -15.92 27.79 10.51
N PHE A 668 -15.10 26.77 10.75
CA PHE A 668 -13.78 26.60 10.13
C PHE A 668 -13.75 25.35 9.27
N MET A 669 -12.85 25.32 8.28
CA MET A 669 -12.57 24.17 7.45
C MET A 669 -11.08 24.00 7.23
N ASP A 670 -10.62 22.76 7.26
CA ASP A 670 -9.26 22.36 6.89
C ASP A 670 -9.27 20.97 6.25
N SER A 671 -8.16 20.49 5.70
CA SER A 671 -8.08 19.15 5.13
C SER A 671 -6.65 18.62 4.99
N ASP A 672 -6.53 17.30 4.88
CA ASP A 672 -5.25 16.61 4.68
C ASP A 672 -5.38 15.41 3.73
N GLU A 673 -4.38 14.53 3.73
CA GLU A 673 -4.33 13.32 2.90
C GLU A 673 -5.38 12.26 3.28
N ALA A 674 -6.27 12.49 4.25
CA ALA A 674 -7.26 11.51 4.68
C ALA A 674 -8.65 12.09 4.97
N TYR A 675 -8.70 13.32 5.52
CA TYR A 675 -9.91 13.89 6.08
C TYR A 675 -10.21 15.32 5.59
N LEU A 676 -11.50 15.63 5.58
CA LEU A 676 -12.02 16.99 5.68
C LEU A 676 -12.28 17.31 7.16
N TYR A 677 -11.67 18.36 7.70
CA TYR A 677 -11.87 18.84 9.06
C TYR A 677 -12.83 20.02 9.11
N ILE A 678 -13.71 20.04 10.12
CA ILE A 678 -14.68 21.11 10.36
C ILE A 678 -14.70 21.43 11.86
N ARG A 679 -14.60 22.72 12.23
CA ARG A 679 -14.87 23.19 13.60
C ARG A 679 -16.05 24.14 13.60
N LEU A 680 -17.03 23.85 14.44
CA LEU A 680 -18.15 24.74 14.76
C LEU A 680 -17.96 25.31 16.16
N THR A 681 -17.90 26.63 16.29
CA THR A 681 -17.92 27.31 17.60
C THR A 681 -19.32 27.80 17.88
N VAL A 682 -19.82 27.58 19.10
CA VAL A 682 -21.14 28.02 19.53
C VAL A 682 -21.07 28.93 20.76
N GLY A 683 -22.19 29.56 21.13
CA GLY A 683 -22.26 30.48 22.27
C GLY A 683 -21.89 29.80 23.60
N LYS A 684 -22.63 28.75 23.98
CA LYS A 684 -22.35 27.94 25.17
C LYS A 684 -22.98 26.56 25.04
N LEU A 685 -22.19 25.49 25.00
CA LEU A 685 -22.69 24.11 24.78
C LEU A 685 -23.49 23.56 25.97
N ASP A 686 -23.05 23.90 27.19
CA ASP A 686 -23.61 23.45 28.46
C ASP A 686 -24.19 24.65 29.20
N ASN A 687 -25.43 25.02 28.87
CA ASN A 687 -26.11 26.18 29.41
C ASN A 687 -26.51 25.94 30.87
N ASP A 688 -27.00 24.75 31.20
CA ASP A 688 -27.48 24.39 32.54
C ASP A 688 -26.35 24.01 33.53
N ASN A 689 -25.12 23.81 33.05
CA ASN A 689 -23.90 23.47 33.78
C ASN A 689 -23.92 22.08 34.42
N ASP A 690 -24.57 21.11 33.76
CA ASP A 690 -24.59 19.71 34.19
C ASP A 690 -23.34 18.91 33.78
N GLY A 691 -22.44 19.54 33.00
CA GLY A 691 -21.21 18.93 32.50
C GLY A 691 -21.41 18.14 31.21
N GLN A 692 -22.51 18.35 30.48
CA GLN A 692 -22.79 17.78 29.17
C GLN A 692 -23.32 18.86 28.20
N PRO A 693 -23.17 18.68 26.87
CA PRO A 693 -23.86 19.55 25.93
C PRO A 693 -25.39 19.35 25.99
N ASP A 694 -26.14 20.44 25.82
CA ASP A 694 -27.62 20.47 25.87
C ASP A 694 -28.32 19.83 24.66
N TRP A 695 -28.04 18.57 24.35
CA TRP A 695 -28.60 17.85 23.19
C TRP A 695 -30.15 17.76 23.19
N ALA A 696 -30.78 17.95 24.35
CA ALA A 696 -32.24 18.02 24.45
C ALA A 696 -32.81 19.38 24.01
N GLN A 697 -32.01 20.44 24.03
CA GLN A 697 -32.41 21.79 23.61
C GLN A 697 -31.88 22.14 22.21
N THR A 698 -30.77 21.52 21.81
CA THR A 698 -30.07 21.92 20.59
C THR A 698 -29.47 20.73 19.85
N ASN A 699 -29.77 20.67 18.55
CA ASN A 699 -29.07 19.84 17.59
C ASN A 699 -28.47 20.71 16.48
N TYR A 700 -27.45 20.19 15.83
CA TYR A 700 -26.80 20.85 14.69
C TYR A 700 -26.96 20.03 13.41
N LEU A 701 -27.03 20.74 12.28
CA LEU A 701 -27.07 20.15 10.96
C LEU A 701 -26.08 20.91 10.06
N LEU A 702 -25.14 20.21 9.45
CA LEU A 702 -24.25 20.77 8.44
C LEU A 702 -24.62 20.18 7.09
N GLY A 703 -25.10 21.03 6.20
CA GLY A 703 -25.33 20.67 4.80
C GLY A 703 -24.05 20.82 4.00
N LEU A 704 -23.67 19.80 3.22
CA LEU A 704 -22.45 19.78 2.40
C LEU A 704 -22.78 19.51 0.92
N GLY A 705 -22.32 20.39 0.03
CA GLY A 705 -22.31 20.19 -1.41
C GLY A 705 -20.89 19.89 -1.87
N THR A 706 -20.60 18.62 -2.15
CA THR A 706 -19.28 18.17 -2.64
C THR A 706 -19.24 18.09 -4.16
N ALA A 707 -20.40 17.91 -4.79
CA ALA A 707 -20.61 17.83 -6.23
C ALA A 707 -21.47 19.01 -6.73
N PRO A 708 -21.03 20.27 -6.55
CA PRO A 708 -21.82 21.45 -6.87
C PRO A 708 -22.29 21.44 -8.34
N GLN A 709 -23.59 21.63 -8.56
CA GLN A 709 -24.27 21.58 -9.87
C GLN A 709 -24.22 20.22 -10.59
N VAL A 710 -23.53 19.22 -10.01
CA VAL A 710 -23.43 17.86 -10.53
C VAL A 710 -24.43 16.93 -9.83
N GLY A 711 -24.46 16.94 -8.49
CA GLY A 711 -25.24 15.99 -7.70
C GLY A 711 -25.68 16.51 -6.34
N GLY A 712 -26.93 16.25 -5.97
CA GLY A 712 -27.47 16.55 -4.64
C GLY A 712 -28.90 17.11 -4.66
N LEU A 713 -29.40 17.49 -3.49
CA LEU A 713 -30.73 18.08 -3.31
C LEU A 713 -30.63 19.59 -3.15
N THR A 714 -31.47 20.35 -3.85
CA THR A 714 -31.53 21.82 -3.75
C THR A 714 -32.41 22.31 -2.61
N TYR A 715 -33.03 21.38 -1.88
CA TYR A 715 -33.85 21.64 -0.70
C TYR A 715 -33.41 20.76 0.46
N LEU A 716 -33.37 21.35 1.64
CA LEU A 716 -33.06 20.66 2.88
C LEU A 716 -34.37 20.20 3.56
N PRO A 717 -34.71 18.90 3.54
CA PRO A 717 -35.99 18.44 4.06
C PRO A 717 -36.03 18.35 5.60
N PHE A 718 -34.88 18.37 6.27
CA PHE A 718 -34.75 18.14 7.71
C PHE A 718 -35.30 19.28 8.58
N ILE A 719 -35.09 20.51 8.14
CA ILE A 719 -35.55 21.72 8.82
C ILE A 719 -36.61 22.38 7.93
N ILE A 720 -37.10 23.59 8.27
CA ILE A 720 -37.92 24.37 7.32
C ILE A 720 -37.21 24.35 5.95
N PRO A 721 -37.89 24.12 4.80
CA PRO A 721 -37.23 23.87 3.52
C PRO A 721 -36.30 25.02 3.08
N ILE A 722 -35.03 24.95 3.45
CA ILE A 722 -34.01 25.91 3.05
C ILE A 722 -33.51 25.53 1.66
N ARG A 723 -33.47 26.53 0.77
CA ARG A 723 -32.88 26.37 -0.57
C ARG A 723 -31.36 26.37 -0.48
N PHE A 724 -30.75 25.36 -1.11
CA PHE A 724 -29.31 25.25 -1.30
C PHE A 724 -29.01 25.08 -2.82
N PRO A 725 -28.95 26.18 -3.58
CA PRO A 725 -28.99 26.11 -5.06
C PRO A 725 -27.84 25.33 -5.71
N MET A 726 -26.71 25.21 -5.03
CA MET A 726 -25.55 24.45 -5.52
C MET A 726 -25.77 22.92 -5.49
N GLY A 727 -26.83 22.43 -4.83
CA GLY A 727 -27.06 21.01 -4.61
C GLY A 727 -26.30 20.50 -3.39
N MET A 728 -27.04 19.94 -2.44
CA MET A 728 -26.50 19.35 -1.21
C MET A 728 -26.36 17.85 -1.38
N SER A 729 -25.13 17.37 -1.41
CA SER A 729 -24.79 15.97 -1.62
C SER A 729 -24.82 15.18 -0.31
N TYR A 730 -24.49 15.83 0.82
CA TYR A 730 -24.45 15.22 2.16
C TYR A 730 -25.05 16.12 3.24
N ALA A 731 -25.49 15.51 4.33
CA ALA A 731 -25.95 16.23 5.53
C ALA A 731 -25.40 15.56 6.80
N ILE A 732 -24.62 16.29 7.60
CA ILE A 732 -24.09 15.84 8.88
C ILE A 732 -25.05 16.30 9.98
N GLN A 733 -25.67 15.36 10.66
CA GLN A 733 -26.55 15.62 11.80
C GLN A 733 -25.80 15.32 13.10
N LEU A 734 -25.77 16.29 14.01
CA LEU A 734 -25.19 16.15 15.35
C LEU A 734 -26.33 16.29 16.38
N ALA A 735 -26.68 15.16 16.99
CA ALA A 735 -27.81 15.04 17.91
C ALA A 735 -27.42 14.23 19.17
N GLY A 736 -26.19 14.40 19.61
CA GLY A 736 -25.57 13.66 20.71
C GLY A 736 -24.75 12.43 20.30
N PRO A 737 -23.93 11.89 21.22
CA PRO A 737 -22.92 10.84 20.94
C PRO A 737 -23.46 9.57 20.26
N SER A 738 -24.71 9.19 20.51
CA SER A 738 -25.32 7.97 19.96
C SER A 738 -26.10 8.18 18.65
N SER A 739 -26.23 9.42 18.19
CA SER A 739 -27.18 9.78 17.13
C SER A 739 -26.55 10.56 15.97
N ALA A 740 -25.26 10.92 16.10
CA ALA A 740 -24.52 11.67 15.10
C ALA A 740 -24.24 10.84 13.85
N ARG A 741 -24.43 11.44 12.67
CA ARG A 741 -24.35 10.74 11.39
C ARG A 741 -24.15 11.66 10.20
N ILE A 742 -23.62 11.13 9.11
CA ILE A 742 -23.57 11.73 7.78
C ILE A 742 -24.48 10.97 6.81
N TRP A 743 -25.46 11.69 6.26
CA TRP A 743 -26.39 11.19 5.26
C TRP A 743 -25.93 11.54 3.84
N ILE A 744 -26.33 10.73 2.86
CA ILE A 744 -26.10 10.99 1.42
C ILE A 744 -27.41 11.30 0.71
N ALA A 745 -27.42 12.26 -0.21
CA ALA A 745 -28.58 12.54 -1.05
C ALA A 745 -28.88 11.35 -1.99
N SER A 746 -30.16 10.99 -2.14
CA SER A 746 -30.61 9.88 -3.00
C SER A 746 -30.21 10.06 -4.47
N THR A 747 -30.06 11.31 -4.92
CA THR A 747 -29.58 11.69 -6.25
C THR A 747 -28.06 11.67 -6.41
N TYR A 748 -27.33 11.38 -5.32
CA TYR A 748 -25.87 11.22 -5.27
C TYR A 748 -25.44 9.84 -4.74
N ASN A 749 -26.35 9.05 -4.16
CA ASN A 749 -26.05 7.70 -3.68
C ASN A 749 -25.93 6.69 -4.83
N PRO A 750 -24.75 6.08 -5.08
CA PRO A 750 -24.57 5.11 -6.16
C PRO A 750 -25.17 3.74 -5.84
N PHE A 751 -25.62 3.48 -4.62
CA PHE A 751 -26.12 2.18 -4.18
C PHE A 751 -27.63 2.19 -3.88
N ARG A 752 -28.23 1.00 -3.93
CA ARG A 752 -29.60 0.74 -3.45
C ARG A 752 -29.69 -0.68 -2.89
N ILE A 753 -30.56 -0.89 -1.91
CA ILE A 753 -30.97 -2.24 -1.54
C ILE A 753 -32.04 -2.68 -2.55
N ALA A 754 -31.76 -3.76 -3.27
CA ALA A 754 -32.68 -4.34 -4.24
C ALA A 754 -33.15 -5.72 -3.77
N GLN A 755 -34.39 -6.07 -4.10
CA GLN A 755 -34.85 -7.46 -3.98
C GLN A 755 -34.11 -8.33 -4.98
N VAL A 756 -33.79 -9.55 -4.59
CA VAL A 756 -33.22 -10.55 -5.49
C VAL A 756 -34.27 -10.97 -6.51
N GLU A 757 -33.96 -10.90 -7.80
CA GLU A 757 -34.90 -11.27 -8.86
C GLU A 757 -35.28 -12.75 -8.76
N GLY A 758 -36.58 -13.03 -8.60
CA GLY A 758 -37.10 -14.39 -8.43
C GLY A 758 -37.19 -14.86 -6.98
N ILE A 759 -36.53 -14.16 -6.03
CA ILE A 759 -36.59 -14.47 -4.59
C ILE A 759 -36.92 -13.19 -3.79
N PRO A 760 -38.20 -12.74 -3.77
CA PRO A 760 -38.58 -11.46 -3.14
C PRO A 760 -38.31 -11.36 -1.64
N SER A 761 -38.12 -12.50 -0.94
CA SER A 761 -37.78 -12.56 0.47
C SER A 761 -36.31 -12.24 0.77
N GLN A 762 -35.45 -12.18 -0.26
CA GLN A 762 -34.03 -11.86 -0.13
C GLN A 762 -33.69 -10.49 -0.75
N THR A 763 -32.65 -9.85 -0.23
CA THR A 763 -32.15 -8.57 -0.75
C THR A 763 -30.63 -8.60 -0.92
N THR A 764 -30.12 -7.73 -1.78
CA THR A 764 -28.67 -7.47 -1.96
C THR A 764 -28.42 -5.96 -2.06
N LEU A 765 -27.24 -5.52 -1.65
CA LEU A 765 -26.77 -4.18 -1.96
C LEU A 765 -26.30 -4.14 -3.42
N SER A 766 -26.95 -3.33 -4.26
CA SER A 766 -26.64 -3.23 -5.69
C SER A 766 -26.21 -1.83 -6.08
N SER A 767 -25.20 -1.76 -6.93
CA SER A 767 -24.82 -0.53 -7.63
C SER A 767 -25.89 -0.11 -8.64
N LYS A 768 -26.14 1.19 -8.76
CA LYS A 768 -27.03 1.77 -9.76
C LYS A 768 -26.29 1.87 -11.11
N LEU A 769 -26.12 0.74 -11.82
CA LEU A 769 -25.42 0.71 -13.11
C LEU A 769 -26.04 1.67 -14.14
N GLY A 770 -25.20 2.40 -14.89
CA GLY A 770 -25.61 3.42 -15.86
C GLY A 770 -26.19 4.71 -15.25
N TRP A 771 -26.10 4.88 -13.93
CA TRP A 771 -26.57 6.06 -13.23
C TRP A 771 -25.65 7.27 -13.44
N ARG A 772 -26.22 8.46 -13.34
CA ARG A 772 -25.51 9.74 -13.31
C ARG A 772 -26.01 10.53 -12.11
N ALA A 773 -25.08 11.14 -11.38
CA ALA A 773 -25.41 12.11 -10.36
C ALA A 773 -26.26 13.24 -10.97
N SER A 774 -27.22 13.74 -10.19
CA SER A 774 -28.06 14.86 -10.64
C SER A 774 -28.46 15.78 -9.49
N VAL A 775 -28.66 17.04 -9.85
CA VAL A 775 -29.23 18.05 -8.95
C VAL A 775 -30.75 18.02 -9.08
N SER A 776 -31.45 17.89 -7.95
CA SER A 776 -32.92 17.80 -7.92
C SER A 776 -33.50 18.61 -6.76
N ALA A 777 -34.72 19.10 -6.94
CA ALA A 777 -35.52 19.66 -5.84
C ALA A 777 -36.29 18.58 -5.05
N THR A 778 -36.26 17.34 -5.52
CA THR A 778 -36.99 16.20 -4.95
C THR A 778 -36.04 15.04 -4.70
N GLY A 779 -36.27 14.30 -3.62
CA GLY A 779 -35.45 13.16 -3.21
C GLY A 779 -35.44 13.03 -1.70
N THR A 780 -34.59 12.14 -1.20
CA THR A 780 -34.39 11.92 0.23
C THR A 780 -32.91 11.92 0.56
N PHE A 781 -32.58 12.07 1.83
CA PHE A 781 -31.28 11.71 2.35
C PHE A 781 -31.35 10.27 2.87
N GLU A 782 -30.32 9.49 2.59
CA GLU A 782 -30.29 8.04 2.78
C GLU A 782 -29.08 7.66 3.63
N ALA A 783 -29.20 6.56 4.38
CA ALA A 783 -28.08 5.95 5.07
C ALA A 783 -27.04 5.46 4.05
N GLN A 784 -25.77 5.60 4.38
CA GLN A 784 -24.69 4.99 3.61
C GLN A 784 -24.51 3.55 4.08
N ILE A 785 -24.93 2.57 3.28
CA ILE A 785 -24.89 1.15 3.64
C ILE A 785 -23.73 0.46 2.94
N SER A 786 -22.98 -0.35 3.68
CA SER A 786 -22.00 -1.31 3.16
C SER A 786 -22.47 -2.75 3.41
N GLU A 787 -22.13 -3.68 2.52
CA GLU A 787 -22.42 -5.12 2.61
C GLU A 787 -21.11 -5.92 2.52
N PRO A 788 -20.32 -6.02 3.61
CA PRO A 788 -19.05 -6.76 3.59
C PRO A 788 -19.24 -8.26 3.39
N ASN A 789 -20.16 -8.91 4.10
CA ASN A 789 -20.46 -10.31 3.86
C ASN A 789 -21.63 -10.39 2.90
N ARG A 790 -21.35 -10.85 1.68
CA ARG A 790 -22.39 -11.14 0.70
C ARG A 790 -23.18 -12.37 1.15
N ARG A 791 -24.39 -12.51 0.63
CA ARG A 791 -25.15 -13.74 0.86
C ARG A 791 -24.45 -14.92 0.20
N ARG A 792 -24.43 -16.07 0.86
CA ARG A 792 -23.80 -17.31 0.40
C ARG A 792 -24.73 -18.49 0.60
N TYR A 793 -24.42 -19.61 -0.04
CA TYR A 793 -25.04 -20.89 0.25
C TYR A 793 -23.95 -21.93 0.52
N SER A 794 -24.20 -22.86 1.43
CA SER A 794 -23.39 -24.07 1.53
C SER A 794 -23.72 -25.06 0.42
N ARG A 795 -22.90 -26.11 0.28
CA ARG A 795 -23.12 -27.17 -0.72
C ARG A 795 -24.42 -27.95 -0.53
N ASP A 796 -24.91 -28.04 0.71
CA ASP A 796 -26.20 -28.66 1.03
C ASP A 796 -27.39 -27.68 0.91
N GLY A 797 -27.14 -26.44 0.48
CA GLY A 797 -28.18 -25.44 0.20
C GLY A 797 -28.61 -24.59 1.39
N ARG A 798 -27.92 -24.65 2.54
CA ARG A 798 -28.15 -23.74 3.67
C ARG A 798 -27.85 -22.31 3.25
N TYR A 799 -28.77 -21.40 3.55
CA TYR A 799 -28.64 -19.98 3.25
C TYR A 799 -27.90 -19.22 4.36
N PHE A 800 -26.87 -18.46 3.98
CA PHE A 800 -26.20 -17.48 4.83
C PHE A 800 -26.60 -16.06 4.36
N PRO A 801 -27.35 -15.30 5.18
CA PRO A 801 -27.83 -13.97 4.79
C PRO A 801 -26.67 -12.96 4.72
N PRO A 802 -26.82 -11.89 3.91
CA PRO A 802 -25.80 -10.85 3.84
C PRO A 802 -25.72 -10.08 5.17
N GLN A 803 -24.52 -9.63 5.53
CA GLN A 803 -24.31 -8.75 6.69
C GLN A 803 -23.97 -7.34 6.22
N ARG A 804 -24.61 -6.35 6.86
CA ARG A 804 -24.53 -4.93 6.46
C ARG A 804 -24.31 -4.04 7.67
N TYR A 805 -23.68 -2.89 7.44
CA TYR A 805 -23.61 -1.82 8.42
C TYR A 805 -23.81 -0.45 7.77
N GLU A 806 -24.24 0.52 8.57
CA GLU A 806 -24.29 1.92 8.18
C GLU A 806 -22.93 2.56 8.45
N ARG A 807 -22.24 2.95 7.38
CA ARG A 807 -20.92 3.60 7.45
C ARG A 807 -20.99 5.11 7.70
N GLY A 808 -22.20 5.66 7.74
CA GLY A 808 -22.45 7.07 8.00
C GLY A 808 -22.61 7.43 9.48
N ILE A 809 -22.58 6.46 10.40
CA ILE A 809 -22.66 6.74 11.85
C ILE A 809 -21.32 7.32 12.30
N LEU A 810 -21.35 8.51 12.92
CA LEU A 810 -20.14 9.22 13.33
C LEU A 810 -19.76 8.93 14.77
N ARG A 811 -18.55 8.43 15.00
CA ARG A 811 -18.06 8.03 16.32
C ARG A 811 -17.64 9.23 17.18
N TYR A 812 -18.21 9.34 18.38
CA TYR A 812 -17.84 10.38 19.34
C TYR A 812 -16.55 10.03 20.09
N GLY A 813 -15.64 10.97 20.24
CA GLY A 813 -14.42 10.83 21.06
C GLY A 813 -13.33 11.81 20.68
N THR A 814 -12.18 11.75 21.34
CA THR A 814 -10.99 12.53 21.00
C THR A 814 -9.83 11.64 20.60
N LEU A 815 -8.88 12.22 19.86
CA LEU A 815 -7.67 11.52 19.45
C LEU A 815 -6.49 11.76 20.40
N THR A 816 -6.76 12.37 21.56
CA THR A 816 -5.79 12.76 22.58
C THR A 816 -5.59 11.61 23.58
N PRO A 817 -4.42 10.96 23.61
CA PRO A 817 -4.14 9.91 24.58
C PRO A 817 -4.32 10.41 26.03
N GLY A 818 -4.96 9.60 26.87
CA GLY A 818 -5.23 9.93 28.27
C GLY A 818 -6.52 10.73 28.51
N SER A 819 -7.21 11.18 27.46
CA SER A 819 -8.60 11.68 27.56
C SER A 819 -9.54 10.55 28.02
N PRO A 820 -10.56 10.82 28.86
CA PRO A 820 -11.61 9.83 29.14
C PRO A 820 -12.41 9.45 27.88
N ASP A 821 -12.46 10.35 26.90
CA ASP A 821 -13.13 10.13 25.60
C ASP A 821 -12.15 9.64 24.51
N TYR A 822 -10.96 9.17 24.88
CA TYR A 822 -9.94 8.77 23.91
C TYR A 822 -10.41 7.59 23.05
N ASP A 823 -10.43 7.81 21.74
CA ASP A 823 -10.82 6.81 20.77
C ASP A 823 -10.13 7.08 19.42
N THR A 824 -9.29 6.15 18.98
CA THR A 824 -8.52 6.31 17.73
C THR A 824 -9.40 6.36 16.47
N LEU A 825 -10.63 5.86 16.58
CA LEU A 825 -11.65 5.91 15.54
C LEU A 825 -12.62 7.09 15.70
N ALA A 826 -12.39 8.04 16.62
CA ALA A 826 -13.29 9.17 16.77
C ALA A 826 -13.36 10.02 15.49
N GLU A 827 -14.57 10.45 15.13
CA GLU A 827 -14.81 11.34 13.98
C GLU A 827 -15.30 12.72 14.44
N TRP A 828 -15.80 12.85 15.67
CA TRP A 828 -16.19 14.13 16.22
C TRP A 828 -16.14 14.19 17.75
N HIS A 829 -16.00 15.41 18.29
CA HIS A 829 -16.06 15.68 19.73
C HIS A 829 -16.72 17.03 20.00
N ALA A 830 -17.31 17.18 21.19
CA ALA A 830 -17.85 18.44 21.68
C ALA A 830 -17.11 18.83 22.98
N ASN A 831 -16.39 19.94 22.95
CA ASN A 831 -15.60 20.44 24.07
C ASN A 831 -16.31 21.58 24.81
N LEU A 832 -16.64 21.36 26.07
CA LEU A 832 -17.40 22.30 26.90
C LEU A 832 -16.60 23.53 27.33
N GLN A 833 -15.28 23.41 27.45
CA GLN A 833 -14.42 24.52 27.89
C GLN A 833 -14.24 25.55 26.78
N SER A 834 -14.06 25.10 25.53
CA SER A 834 -13.91 25.96 24.36
C SER A 834 -15.23 26.27 23.64
N ASN A 835 -16.33 25.57 23.99
CA ASN A 835 -17.62 25.63 23.28
C ASN A 835 -17.48 25.32 21.78
N THR A 836 -16.65 24.33 21.46
CA THR A 836 -16.38 23.91 20.07
C THR A 836 -16.86 22.49 19.82
N ILE A 837 -17.31 22.24 18.60
CA ILE A 837 -17.57 20.91 18.06
C ILE A 837 -16.61 20.69 16.90
N ASP A 838 -15.74 19.70 17.04
CA ASP A 838 -14.73 19.34 16.05
C ASP A 838 -15.17 18.07 15.33
N ILE A 839 -15.00 18.05 14.01
CA ILE A 839 -15.43 16.97 13.13
C ILE A 839 -14.30 16.69 12.13
N ARG A 840 -14.03 15.42 11.86
CA ARG A 840 -13.20 14.95 10.74
C ARG A 840 -13.98 13.91 9.95
N ILE A 841 -14.07 14.08 8.63
CA ILE A 841 -14.80 13.15 7.76
C ILE A 841 -13.84 12.56 6.71
N PRO A 842 -13.68 11.23 6.64
CA PRO A 842 -12.92 10.58 5.58
C PRO A 842 -13.39 10.98 4.18
N TRP A 843 -12.44 11.20 3.26
CA TRP A 843 -12.75 11.53 1.87
C TRP A 843 -13.70 10.54 1.18
N SER A 844 -13.55 9.25 1.49
CA SER A 844 -14.38 8.16 0.93
C SER A 844 -15.83 8.16 1.43
N LEU A 845 -16.16 8.87 2.52
CA LEU A 845 -17.55 9.13 2.94
C LEU A 845 -18.19 10.32 2.20
N LEU A 846 -17.38 11.11 1.47
CA LEU A 846 -17.80 12.31 0.74
C LEU A 846 -17.83 12.11 -0.78
N GLY A 847 -17.62 10.87 -1.25
CA GLY A 847 -17.62 10.54 -2.68
C GLY A 847 -16.43 11.13 -3.42
N VAL A 848 -15.34 11.45 -2.71
CA VAL A 848 -14.06 11.85 -3.30
C VAL A 848 -13.31 10.58 -3.70
N THR A 849 -12.89 10.52 -4.96
CA THR A 849 -12.15 9.37 -5.51
C THR A 849 -10.65 9.60 -5.54
N ASP A 850 -10.22 10.85 -5.62
CA ASP A 850 -8.83 11.28 -5.48
C ASP A 850 -8.79 12.71 -4.90
N PRO A 851 -8.49 12.89 -3.60
CA PRO A 851 -8.39 14.20 -2.99
C PRO A 851 -7.17 14.99 -3.49
N SER A 852 -6.11 14.32 -3.95
CA SER A 852 -4.88 14.96 -4.42
C SER A 852 -5.06 15.71 -5.75
N SER A 853 -6.10 15.35 -6.53
CA SER A 853 -6.47 16.02 -7.79
C SER A 853 -7.95 16.43 -7.88
N TYR A 854 -8.63 16.56 -6.74
CA TYR A 854 -10.01 17.08 -6.61
C TYR A 854 -11.09 16.23 -7.31
N LYS A 855 -10.87 14.93 -7.46
CA LYS A 855 -11.83 14.06 -8.17
C LYS A 855 -12.93 13.58 -7.24
N ILE A 856 -14.15 13.64 -7.74
CA ILE A 856 -15.37 13.13 -7.09
C ILE A 856 -16.15 12.21 -8.01
N VAL A 857 -17.00 11.36 -7.44
CA VAL A 857 -17.94 10.53 -8.19
C VAL A 857 -18.94 11.41 -8.94
N ALA A 858 -19.16 11.10 -10.22
CA ALA A 858 -20.15 11.74 -11.11
C ALA A 858 -21.21 10.76 -11.63
N GLY A 859 -20.96 9.44 -11.53
CA GLY A 859 -21.87 8.41 -12.02
C GLY A 859 -21.22 7.04 -12.07
N LEU A 860 -21.97 6.06 -12.57
CA LEU A 860 -21.51 4.71 -12.85
C LEU A 860 -21.87 4.35 -14.29
N GLU A 861 -20.93 3.76 -15.02
CA GLU A 861 -21.24 3.16 -16.32
C GLU A 861 -22.04 1.86 -16.17
N ARG A 862 -22.51 1.30 -17.29
CA ARG A 862 -23.30 0.06 -17.28
C ARG A 862 -22.47 -1.17 -16.89
N ASP A 863 -21.15 -1.10 -17.05
CA ASP A 863 -20.20 -2.14 -16.65
C ASP A 863 -19.70 -1.97 -15.20
N GLY A 864 -20.13 -0.91 -14.50
CA GLY A 864 -19.71 -0.62 -13.13
C GLY A 864 -18.55 0.37 -13.02
N THR A 865 -17.94 0.80 -14.13
CA THR A 865 -16.85 1.78 -14.11
C THR A 865 -17.30 3.08 -13.44
N VAL A 866 -16.54 3.53 -12.43
CA VAL A 866 -16.79 4.80 -11.73
C VAL A 866 -16.42 5.96 -12.64
N MET A 867 -17.38 6.84 -12.86
CA MET A 867 -17.15 8.09 -13.57
C MET A 867 -16.77 9.18 -12.58
N THR A 868 -15.78 9.98 -12.93
CA THR A 868 -15.30 11.08 -12.10
C THR A 868 -15.46 12.44 -12.77
N THR A 869 -15.51 13.48 -11.94
CA THR A 869 -15.42 14.88 -12.37
C THR A 869 -14.65 15.70 -11.34
N ASP A 870 -14.26 16.92 -11.70
CA ASP A 870 -13.54 17.83 -10.81
C ASP A 870 -14.52 18.51 -9.84
N ALA A 871 -14.22 18.46 -8.55
CA ALA A 871 -14.89 19.28 -7.57
C ALA A 871 -14.45 20.73 -7.73
N SER A 872 -15.36 21.62 -8.15
CA SER A 872 -15.08 23.06 -8.24
C SER A 872 -14.93 23.74 -6.86
N GLY A 873 -15.07 22.98 -5.78
CA GLY A 873 -14.98 23.40 -4.38
C GLY A 873 -16.11 22.77 -3.57
N PHE A 874 -15.91 22.64 -2.26
CA PHE A 874 -16.94 22.17 -1.34
C PHE A 874 -17.72 23.35 -0.77
N TYR A 875 -19.03 23.21 -0.66
CA TYR A 875 -19.91 24.24 -0.11
C TYR A 875 -20.55 23.72 1.15
N ALA A 876 -20.63 24.54 2.20
CA ALA A 876 -21.35 24.17 3.41
C ALA A 876 -22.21 25.29 3.97
N ALA A 877 -23.22 24.89 4.74
CA ALA A 877 -23.91 25.74 5.69
C ALA A 877 -24.19 24.94 6.97
N ALA A 878 -24.02 25.57 8.12
CA ALA A 878 -24.35 25.01 9.43
C ALA A 878 -25.65 25.61 9.94
N PHE A 879 -26.46 24.81 10.64
CA PHE A 879 -27.73 25.22 11.22
C PHE A 879 -27.84 24.68 12.64
N SER A 880 -28.41 25.47 13.55
CA SER A 880 -28.87 25.02 14.86
C SER A 880 -30.39 24.98 14.90
N TYR A 881 -30.95 24.03 15.63
CA TYR A 881 -32.39 23.91 15.82
C TYR A 881 -32.70 23.18 17.13
N ARG A 882 -33.91 23.39 17.64
CA ARG A 882 -34.43 22.62 18.78
C ARG A 882 -35.09 21.33 18.31
N PRO A 883 -34.73 20.16 18.87
CA PRO A 883 -35.43 18.91 18.57
C PRO A 883 -36.88 18.92 19.10
N LEU A 884 -37.79 18.22 18.42
CA LEU A 884 -39.20 18.10 18.83
C LEU A 884 -39.36 17.06 19.96
N ASP A 885 -40.30 17.28 20.88
CA ASP A 885 -40.51 16.40 22.05
C ASP A 885 -40.90 14.95 21.69
N THR A 886 -41.50 14.72 20.51
CA THR A 886 -41.89 13.39 20.00
C THR A 886 -40.71 12.51 19.57
N ALA A 887 -39.49 13.04 19.54
CA ALA A 887 -38.32 12.45 18.89
C ALA A 887 -37.36 11.68 19.82
N ARG A 888 -37.63 11.56 21.12
CA ARG A 888 -36.70 10.90 22.08
C ARG A 888 -36.41 9.42 21.77
N THR A 889 -37.15 8.77 20.88
CA THR A 889 -37.09 7.31 20.67
C THR A 889 -36.78 6.82 19.26
N ARG A 890 -36.68 7.67 18.21
CA ARG A 890 -36.36 7.18 16.84
C ARG A 890 -35.51 8.13 16.00
N PRO A 891 -34.37 7.67 15.46
CA PRO A 891 -33.49 8.44 14.58
C PRO A 891 -33.98 8.49 13.12
N ILE A 892 -35.25 8.85 12.88
CA ILE A 892 -35.76 9.08 11.51
C ILE A 892 -35.61 10.57 11.18
N MET A 893 -35.30 10.89 9.92
CA MET A 893 -35.24 12.27 9.42
C MET A 893 -36.61 12.95 9.58
N GLU A 894 -36.80 13.70 10.67
CA GLU A 894 -38.00 14.51 10.89
C GLU A 894 -37.95 15.74 9.97
N GLN A 895 -39.12 16.17 9.47
CA GLN A 895 -39.26 17.36 8.64
C GLN A 895 -39.84 18.51 9.46
N GLY A 896 -39.38 19.73 9.18
CA GLY A 896 -40.06 20.94 9.65
C GLY A 896 -39.58 21.51 10.99
N HIS A 897 -38.40 21.16 11.48
CA HIS A 897 -37.80 21.86 12.63
C HIS A 897 -37.54 23.34 12.29
N PRO A 898 -38.02 24.30 13.11
CA PRO A 898 -37.65 25.70 12.96
C PRO A 898 -36.15 25.91 13.17
N VAL A 899 -35.51 26.59 12.23
CA VAL A 899 -34.09 26.97 12.33
C VAL A 899 -33.96 28.07 13.36
N SER A 900 -33.06 27.88 14.32
CA SER A 900 -32.74 28.88 15.35
C SER A 900 -31.67 29.83 14.86
N ASP A 901 -30.60 29.29 14.25
CA ASP A 901 -29.50 30.06 13.70
C ASP A 901 -28.81 29.34 12.52
N ALA A 902 -28.03 30.07 11.72
CA ALA A 902 -27.30 29.53 10.58
C ALA A 902 -25.97 30.26 10.29
N LEU A 903 -24.98 29.51 9.81
CA LEU A 903 -23.75 30.03 9.21
C LEU A 903 -23.61 29.51 7.77
N PRO A 904 -23.60 30.38 6.74
CA PRO A 904 -23.74 31.84 6.82
C PRO A 904 -25.17 32.28 7.19
N ASP A 905 -25.32 33.53 7.63
CA ASP A 905 -26.60 34.11 8.06
C ASP A 905 -27.73 33.94 7.03
N LEU A 906 -28.94 33.65 7.52
CA LEU A 906 -30.15 33.60 6.70
C LEU A 906 -30.59 35.00 6.24
N ALA A 907 -31.10 35.07 5.01
CA ALA A 907 -31.99 36.14 4.56
C ALA A 907 -33.45 35.75 4.84
N GLY A 908 -34.00 36.26 5.95
CA GLY A 908 -35.35 35.89 6.40
C GLY A 908 -35.41 34.46 7.00
N PRO A 909 -36.59 33.87 7.18
CA PRO A 909 -36.76 32.67 8.01
C PRO A 909 -36.33 31.35 7.35
N ALA A 910 -36.06 31.32 6.04
CA ALA A 910 -35.84 30.06 5.31
C ALA A 910 -34.96 30.17 4.04
N SER A 911 -34.13 31.23 3.90
CA SER A 911 -33.32 31.38 2.69
C SER A 911 -31.86 31.71 2.99
N LEU A 912 -30.95 30.96 2.37
CA LEU A 912 -29.53 31.30 2.31
C LEU A 912 -29.27 32.18 1.08
N PRO A 913 -28.70 33.38 1.23
CA PRO A 913 -28.29 34.17 0.07
C PRO A 913 -27.26 33.40 -0.76
N VAL A 914 -27.49 33.24 -2.07
CA VAL A 914 -26.58 32.45 -2.93
C VAL A 914 -25.13 32.95 -2.85
N ASN A 915 -24.95 34.27 -2.78
CA ASN A 915 -23.63 34.90 -2.69
C ASN A 915 -22.95 34.77 -1.32
N SER A 916 -23.66 34.26 -0.30
CA SER A 916 -23.11 34.07 1.05
C SER A 916 -22.39 32.73 1.21
N ILE A 917 -22.73 31.73 0.38
CA ILE A 917 -22.13 30.41 0.43
C ILE A 917 -20.84 30.43 -0.39
N LYS A 918 -19.71 30.34 0.29
CA LYS A 918 -18.38 30.36 -0.34
C LYS A 918 -17.94 28.93 -0.68
N PRO A 919 -17.06 28.73 -1.67
CA PRO A 919 -16.39 27.45 -1.87
C PRO A 919 -15.21 27.30 -0.91
N TYR A 920 -15.01 26.10 -0.38
CA TYR A 920 -13.78 25.63 0.23
C TYR A 920 -12.98 24.87 -0.83
N ARG A 921 -11.71 25.24 -0.97
CA ARG A 921 -10.74 24.57 -1.84
C ARG A 921 -9.47 24.34 -1.05
N TRP A 922 -8.90 23.17 -1.20
CA TRP A 922 -7.59 22.82 -0.66
C TRP A 922 -6.53 22.85 -1.75
N ALA A 923 -5.26 22.67 -1.40
CA ALA A 923 -4.19 22.49 -2.38
C ALA A 923 -4.08 21.00 -2.75
N GLY A 924 -4.07 20.67 -4.03
CA GLY A 924 -3.76 19.32 -4.51
C GLY A 924 -2.28 19.01 -4.32
N TRP A 925 -1.90 17.74 -4.51
CA TRP A 925 -0.53 17.29 -4.29
C TRP A 925 -0.11 16.17 -5.25
N SER A 926 1.20 16.07 -5.45
CA SER A 926 1.86 14.95 -6.14
C SER A 926 2.80 14.18 -5.23
N VAL A 927 3.07 14.71 -4.02
CA VAL A 927 3.85 14.07 -2.96
C VAL A 927 3.07 14.29 -1.66
N PRO A 928 2.63 13.22 -0.97
CA PRO A 928 1.87 13.36 0.27
C PRO A 928 2.76 13.79 1.42
N ARG A 929 2.16 14.43 2.43
CA ARG A 929 2.78 14.63 3.74
C ARG A 929 2.22 13.61 4.72
N TYR A 930 3.07 13.09 5.60
CA TYR A 930 2.68 12.06 6.56
C TYR A 930 3.59 12.09 7.79
N ASN A 931 3.18 11.39 8.84
CA ASN A 931 3.95 11.17 10.05
C ASN A 931 3.98 9.68 10.40
N LEU A 932 5.11 9.19 10.91
CA LEU A 932 5.22 7.83 11.45
C LEU A 932 5.05 7.84 12.97
N ARG A 933 4.23 6.94 13.51
CA ARG A 933 4.00 6.81 14.96
C ARG A 933 3.73 5.35 15.33
N LEU A 934 4.19 4.90 16.50
CA LEU A 934 3.74 3.63 17.05
C LEU A 934 2.27 3.71 17.49
N LYS A 935 1.47 2.73 17.08
CA LYS A 935 0.09 2.59 17.55
C LYS A 935 0.03 2.06 18.97
N ASP A 936 -1.11 2.23 19.64
CA ASP A 936 -1.35 1.65 20.98
C ASP A 936 -1.14 0.12 21.01
N SER A 937 -1.38 -0.54 19.87
CA SER A 937 -1.17 -1.98 19.70
C SER A 937 0.26 -2.41 20.00
N TYR A 938 1.27 -1.56 19.72
CA TYR A 938 2.67 -1.86 20.01
C TYR A 938 2.92 -2.14 21.50
N ALA A 939 2.39 -1.29 22.39
CA ALA A 939 2.62 -1.43 23.83
C ALA A 939 1.95 -2.69 24.40
N ILE A 940 0.84 -3.12 23.80
CA ILE A 940 0.14 -4.36 24.17
C ILE A 940 0.93 -5.57 23.68
N LEU A 941 1.39 -5.56 22.43
CA LEU A 941 2.20 -6.61 21.86
C LEU A 941 3.55 -6.74 22.56
N GLN A 942 4.20 -5.63 22.94
CA GLN A 942 5.45 -5.64 23.69
C GLN A 942 5.34 -6.38 25.02
N LYS A 943 4.16 -6.37 25.66
CA LYS A 943 3.88 -7.15 26.87
C LYS A 943 3.64 -8.63 26.57
N ALA A 944 3.00 -8.96 25.44
CA ALA A 944 2.62 -10.32 25.09
C ALA A 944 3.78 -11.14 24.46
N MET A 945 4.57 -10.51 23.59
CA MET A 945 5.54 -11.18 22.71
C MET A 945 6.63 -12.00 23.44
N PRO A 946 7.18 -11.58 24.60
CA PRO A 946 8.18 -12.37 25.30
C PRO A 946 7.70 -13.77 25.72
N SER A 947 6.41 -13.94 25.98
CA SER A 947 5.82 -15.26 26.27
C SER A 947 5.62 -16.11 25.01
N LEU A 948 5.42 -15.46 23.87
CA LEU A 948 5.14 -16.09 22.58
C LEU A 948 6.41 -16.58 21.87
N THR A 949 7.58 -16.02 22.16
CA THR A 949 8.87 -16.43 21.56
C THR A 949 9.60 -17.52 22.33
N ALA A 950 9.05 -17.97 23.48
CA ALA A 950 9.64 -19.04 24.26
C ALA A 950 9.71 -20.35 23.45
N PRO A 951 10.80 -21.14 23.51
CA PRO A 951 10.88 -22.43 22.84
C PRO A 951 9.72 -23.36 23.23
N PRO A 952 9.29 -24.28 22.35
CA PRO A 952 8.28 -25.28 22.67
C PRO A 952 8.67 -26.08 23.91
N SER A 953 7.74 -26.26 24.84
CA SER A 953 7.98 -27.02 26.06
C SER A 953 8.21 -28.51 25.75
N ARG A 954 8.82 -29.27 26.67
CA ARG A 954 9.05 -30.71 26.45
C ARG A 954 7.74 -31.52 26.37
N ALA A 955 6.64 -30.97 26.86
CA ALA A 955 5.29 -31.54 26.78
C ALA A 955 4.58 -31.23 25.46
N GLU A 956 5.00 -30.20 24.73
CA GLU A 956 4.54 -29.83 23.38
C GLU A 956 5.29 -30.62 22.28
N ARG A 957 6.22 -31.52 22.65
CA ARG A 957 6.99 -32.34 21.70
C ARG A 957 6.25 -33.64 21.39
N PRO A 958 6.19 -34.09 20.13
CA PRO A 958 5.81 -35.47 19.84
C PRO A 958 6.83 -36.43 20.49
N ALA A 959 6.33 -37.54 21.04
CA ALA A 959 7.17 -38.57 21.64
C ALA A 959 8.16 -39.11 20.59
N GLU A 960 9.47 -39.07 20.89
CA GLU A 960 10.48 -39.70 20.05
C GLU A 960 10.08 -41.17 19.83
N ALA A 961 9.98 -41.57 18.56
CA ALA A 961 9.72 -42.95 18.15
C ALA A 961 10.88 -43.86 18.58
N GLY A 962 10.92 -44.21 19.86
CA GLY A 962 11.70 -45.33 20.38
C GLY A 962 11.07 -46.61 19.85
N GLY A 963 11.85 -47.37 19.09
CA GLY A 963 11.41 -48.60 18.43
C GLY A 963 10.68 -49.56 19.37
N VAL A 964 9.35 -49.59 19.27
CA VAL A 964 8.55 -50.66 19.85
C VAL A 964 8.39 -51.74 18.79
N ARG A 965 9.06 -52.87 19.02
CA ARG A 965 8.82 -54.14 18.33
C ARG A 965 7.30 -54.39 18.30
N ARG A 966 6.72 -54.47 17.11
CA ARG A 966 5.35 -54.96 16.91
C ARG A 966 5.28 -56.41 17.41
N GLY A 967 4.76 -56.58 18.62
CA GLY A 967 4.28 -57.87 19.12
C GLY A 967 2.97 -58.21 18.43
N ALA A 968 2.90 -59.42 17.89
CA ALA A 968 1.71 -60.01 17.29
C ALA A 968 0.64 -60.36 18.35
N GLY A 969 -0.63 -60.31 17.94
CA GLY A 969 -1.80 -60.85 18.67
C GLY A 969 -2.68 -59.73 19.25
N ALA A 970 -4.01 -59.74 19.14
CA ALA A 970 -4.94 -60.81 18.83
C ALA A 970 -6.25 -60.25 18.27
N ARG A 971 -6.92 -61.10 17.48
CA ARG A 971 -8.31 -60.97 17.05
C ARG A 971 -9.25 -60.80 18.24
N ALA A 972 -10.27 -59.96 18.08
CA ALA A 972 -11.55 -60.13 18.78
C ALA A 972 -12.67 -59.89 17.78
N GLY A 973 -13.48 -60.92 17.55
CA GLY A 973 -14.77 -60.79 16.89
C GLY A 973 -15.87 -60.65 17.95
N ARG A 974 -16.79 -59.74 17.71
CA ARG A 974 -18.25 -59.98 17.61
C ARG A 974 -18.93 -58.67 17.27
#